data_AF-A0A522WTE4-F1
#
_entry.id   AF-A0A522WTE4-F1
#
_cell.length_a   1.000
_cell.length_b   1.000
_cell.length_c   1.000
_cell.angle_alpha   90.00
_cell.angle_beta   90.00
_cell.angle_gamma   90.00
#
_symmetry.space_group_name_H-M   'P 1'
#
loop_
_entity.id
_entity.type
_entity.pdbx_description
1 polymer ?
#
loop_
_entity_poly.entity_id
_entity_poly.type
_entity_poly.pdbx_seq_one_letter_code
_entity_poly.pdbx_strand_id
1 'polypeptide(L)'
;MNRLSIKMRFTIILGTLVIGLLLSGFAIFKAMNTLNVNGPLYQRIVQGKDLIADILPPPEYIIESYLLTLQLSQATDPAEIDALTARFKTLKKDYESRHSYWLGQSLEQELHTPLLQVSYQAAQEFYTEAEQHFLPAIQAGDRNGALDSLQKMRPTYEQHRAAIDKVVQLTTARNAKDEIQARNTIHWYSIILVGIFAFSVAAAVVLMAIISRSIIRQLGGEPIDVTDLAKNIATGKLDNAIAIKQGDSDSLLATMKNMQQQLLERISADRQIANEALRIKTALDSISSNVMIADNDRTIIYMNPAVHTMLRQAEADIRQSMPHFDPSKLIGSSIDAFHQKPAHQQALLGSFSSTLRSEISIAGRTFYLVANPINNEHGEKIGAVVEWKDRTAEVGIEQEIANVVDAAAQGDFSRRFNLEGKEGFFRELSISINQLMQTSETGLNEVVRILNALSRGDLTETITNDYVGTFGQLKDDSNTTVETLKAIINQIKDAADSINTGTKEIASGNNDLSYRTEQQAASLQQTAASMDELTSTVQNNAANAQQANRLAVDASDIASKGVDVVGQVIMTMDDINESSHKIGEIISVIDDIAFQTNILALNAAVEAARAGDQGRGFAVVAVEVRNLAQRAATAAGEIKILINDSVGKVSGGSKLVAQAGQTMEEIVNSIHGVTKMMAEITTASAEQRSGIEQVNQAIAQMDNATQQNAALVEQAAAAGESLEEQAQNLVETVSRFKVAADSDTSDNSFCLASIPQKITGTGAGKNFPVIQKLQLLPIDNDVWEEF
;
A
#
# COMPACT_ATOMS: atom_id res chain seq x y z
N MET A 1 -17.70 32.44 32.94
CA MET A 1 -17.38 32.90 31.56
C MET A 1 -17.40 34.41 31.37
N ASN A 2 -18.30 35.20 32.00
CA ASN A 2 -18.46 36.64 31.68
C ASN A 2 -17.22 37.54 31.82
N ARG A 3 -16.17 37.16 32.58
CA ARG A 3 -14.90 37.92 32.68
C ARG A 3 -13.80 37.50 31.68
N LEU A 4 -14.04 36.51 30.83
CA LEU A 4 -13.08 36.07 29.81
C LEU A 4 -13.21 36.93 28.55
N SER A 5 -12.09 37.32 27.93
CA SER A 5 -12.10 38.04 26.65
C SER A 5 -12.67 37.17 25.53
N ILE A 6 -13.19 37.80 24.46
CA ILE A 6 -13.76 37.08 23.30
C ILE A 6 -12.72 36.14 22.68
N LYS A 7 -11.47 36.60 22.55
CA LYS A 7 -10.32 35.78 22.10
C LYS A 7 -10.20 34.50 22.94
N MET A 8 -10.13 34.64 24.27
CA MET A 8 -10.00 33.51 25.21
C MET A 8 -11.18 32.52 25.11
N ARG A 9 -12.39 33.00 24.84
CA ARG A 9 -13.58 32.14 24.65
C ARG A 9 -13.49 31.30 23.37
N PHE A 10 -13.03 31.89 22.27
CA PHE A 10 -12.71 31.13 21.04
C PHE A 10 -11.55 30.16 21.24
N THR A 11 -10.51 30.53 22.02
CA THR A 11 -9.42 29.61 22.38
C THR A 11 -9.91 28.40 23.18
N ILE A 12 -10.97 28.53 23.99
CA ILE A 12 -11.58 27.40 24.71
C ILE A 12 -12.34 26.46 23.76
N ILE A 13 -13.09 26.98 22.78
CA ILE A 13 -13.74 26.15 21.73
C ILE A 13 -12.67 25.40 20.93
N LEU A 14 -11.65 26.13 20.43
CA LEU A 14 -10.56 25.52 19.66
C LEU A 14 -9.79 24.49 20.50
N GLY A 15 -9.51 24.80 21.77
CA GLY A 15 -8.85 23.91 22.70
C GLY A 15 -9.63 22.62 22.98
N THR A 16 -10.96 22.69 23.12
CA THR A 16 -11.80 21.48 23.29
C THR A 16 -11.82 20.61 22.04
N LEU A 17 -11.78 21.21 20.84
CA LEU A 17 -11.71 20.49 19.57
C LEU A 17 -10.33 19.84 19.37
N VAL A 18 -9.24 20.56 19.71
CA VAL A 18 -7.86 20.04 19.71
C VAL A 18 -7.68 18.91 20.73
N ILE A 19 -8.24 19.02 21.94
CA ILE A 19 -8.22 17.94 22.94
C ILE A 19 -8.97 16.71 22.43
N GLY A 20 -10.11 16.89 21.75
CA GLY A 20 -10.83 15.80 21.07
C GLY A 20 -9.97 15.10 20.03
N LEU A 21 -9.31 15.88 19.16
CA LEU A 21 -8.38 15.39 18.14
C LEU A 21 -7.18 14.64 18.72
N LEU A 22 -6.58 15.15 19.80
CA LEU A 22 -5.48 14.49 20.52
C LEU A 22 -5.91 13.18 21.18
N LEU A 23 -7.12 13.14 21.76
CA LEU A 23 -7.67 11.91 22.34
C LEU A 23 -7.99 10.86 21.26
N SER A 24 -8.55 11.27 20.11
CA SER A 24 -8.72 10.36 18.97
C SER A 24 -7.37 9.90 18.39
N GLY A 25 -6.38 10.78 18.30
CA GLY A 25 -5.03 10.45 17.86
C GLY A 25 -4.34 9.44 18.80
N PHE A 26 -4.49 9.61 20.11
CA PHE A 26 -4.00 8.66 21.10
C PHE A 26 -4.72 7.31 21.04
N ALA A 27 -6.04 7.30 20.80
CA ALA A 27 -6.81 6.07 20.61
C ALA A 27 -6.38 5.33 19.33
N ILE A 28 -6.20 6.05 18.21
CA ILE A 28 -5.66 5.51 16.95
C ILE A 28 -4.24 4.96 17.16
N PHE A 29 -3.37 5.71 17.83
CA PHE A 29 -2.00 5.27 18.13
C PHE A 29 -1.96 3.99 18.97
N LYS A 30 -2.82 3.90 19.99
CA LYS A 30 -2.93 2.70 20.83
C LYS A 30 -3.50 1.50 20.07
N ALA A 31 -4.49 1.73 19.20
CA ALA A 31 -5.05 0.70 18.32
C ALA A 31 -4.02 0.20 17.30
N MET A 32 -3.32 1.12 16.59
CA MET A 32 -2.20 0.78 15.72
C MET A 32 -1.14 -0.04 16.46
N ASN A 33 -0.70 0.41 17.64
CA ASN A 33 0.35 -0.30 18.38
C ASN A 33 -0.06 -1.69 18.90
N THR A 34 -1.35 -2.03 18.91
CA THR A 34 -1.84 -3.40 19.20
C THR A 34 -2.13 -4.23 17.95
N LEU A 35 -2.39 -3.59 16.80
CA LEU A 35 -2.80 -4.24 15.54
C LEU A 35 -1.74 -4.19 14.42
N ASN A 36 -0.59 -3.54 14.64
CA ASN A 36 0.46 -3.39 13.62
C ASN A 36 1.03 -4.75 13.18
N VAL A 37 1.65 -4.77 12.00
CA VAL A 37 2.60 -5.83 11.64
C VAL A 37 3.72 -5.81 12.70
N ASN A 38 4.00 -6.97 13.30
CA ASN A 38 4.81 -7.16 14.52
C ASN A 38 4.20 -6.72 15.87
N GLY A 39 2.91 -6.37 15.94
CA GLY A 39 2.19 -6.24 17.21
C GLY A 39 2.07 -7.59 17.95
N PRO A 40 1.85 -7.61 19.28
CA PRO A 40 1.85 -8.86 20.07
C PRO A 40 0.73 -9.83 19.71
N LEU A 41 -0.33 -9.37 19.05
CA LEU A 41 -1.39 -10.22 18.49
C LEU A 41 -1.02 -10.76 17.10
N TYR A 42 -0.41 -9.92 16.25
CA TYR A 42 0.11 -10.34 14.94
C TYR A 42 1.22 -11.39 15.08
N GLN A 43 2.18 -11.18 15.98
CA GLN A 43 3.24 -12.15 16.28
C GLN A 43 2.68 -13.48 16.78
N ARG A 44 1.57 -13.46 17.52
CA ARG A 44 0.90 -14.65 18.04
C ARG A 44 0.20 -15.46 16.94
N ILE A 45 -0.47 -14.76 16.02
CA ILE A 45 -1.12 -15.36 14.84
C ILE A 45 -0.08 -15.92 13.87
N VAL A 46 1.02 -15.20 13.62
CA VAL A 46 2.13 -15.69 12.79
C VAL A 46 2.82 -16.89 13.45
N GLN A 47 3.17 -16.82 14.75
CA GLN A 47 3.70 -17.95 15.50
C GLN A 47 2.77 -19.17 15.43
N GLY A 48 1.45 -18.98 15.51
CA GLY A 48 0.47 -20.06 15.37
C GLY A 48 0.34 -20.61 13.94
N LYS A 49 0.65 -19.80 12.92
CA LYS A 49 0.69 -20.24 11.52
C LYS A 49 1.98 -20.99 11.20
N ASP A 50 3.12 -20.47 11.63
CA ASP A 50 4.44 -21.10 11.50
C ASP A 50 4.47 -22.43 12.27
N LEU A 51 3.93 -22.45 13.50
CA LEU A 51 3.81 -23.68 14.30
C LEU A 51 2.93 -24.75 13.62
N ILE A 52 1.87 -24.36 12.91
CA ILE A 52 1.07 -25.28 12.11
C ILE A 52 1.86 -25.75 10.87
N ALA A 53 2.53 -24.85 10.17
CA ALA A 53 3.35 -25.16 9.00
C ALA A 53 4.57 -26.04 9.33
N ASP A 54 5.07 -25.98 10.57
CA ASP A 54 6.19 -26.80 11.06
C ASP A 54 5.74 -28.16 11.66
N ILE A 55 4.44 -28.50 11.56
CA ILE A 55 3.84 -29.67 12.23
C ILE A 55 2.87 -30.45 11.32
N LEU A 56 2.11 -29.78 10.45
CA LEU A 56 1.15 -30.41 9.52
C LEU A 56 1.78 -30.62 8.13
N PRO A 57 1.46 -31.71 7.40
CA PRO A 57 2.31 -32.18 6.31
C PRO A 57 2.41 -31.27 5.08
N PRO A 58 3.58 -31.25 4.39
CA PRO A 58 4.88 -31.70 4.88
C PRO A 58 5.53 -30.56 5.68
N PRO A 59 5.82 -30.85 6.95
CA PRO A 59 7.16 -31.36 7.15
C PRO A 59 7.15 -32.76 7.77
N GLU A 60 8.03 -33.58 7.21
CA GLU A 60 9.05 -34.36 7.90
C GLU A 60 9.19 -33.97 9.40
N TYR A 61 9.41 -34.84 10.39
CA TYR A 61 10.67 -35.58 10.56
C TYR A 61 10.49 -36.82 11.46
N ILE A 62 9.27 -37.33 11.63
CA ILE A 62 9.05 -38.66 12.24
C ILE A 62 8.13 -39.56 11.41
N ILE A 63 7.15 -38.99 10.68
CA ILE A 63 6.36 -39.75 9.72
C ILE A 63 7.26 -40.31 8.62
N GLU A 64 8.12 -39.48 8.02
CA GLU A 64 9.10 -39.96 7.04
C GLU A 64 10.10 -40.93 7.67
N SER A 65 10.63 -40.66 8.87
CA SER A 65 11.55 -41.58 9.54
C SER A 65 10.93 -42.96 9.80
N TYR A 66 9.63 -43.02 10.11
CA TYR A 66 8.89 -44.28 10.22
C TYR A 66 8.64 -44.94 8.87
N LEU A 67 8.30 -44.19 7.82
CA LEU A 67 8.20 -44.70 6.45
C LEU A 67 9.55 -45.26 5.95
N LEU A 68 10.67 -44.61 6.27
CA LEU A 68 12.01 -45.12 5.98
C LEU A 68 12.31 -46.40 6.75
N THR A 69 11.83 -46.59 7.99
CA THR A 69 11.99 -47.88 8.68
C THR A 69 11.16 -48.98 8.02
N LEU A 70 9.98 -48.68 7.50
CA LEU A 70 9.17 -49.61 6.72
C LEU A 70 9.85 -49.94 5.37
N GLN A 71 10.50 -48.98 4.72
CA GLN A 71 11.28 -49.22 3.49
C GLN A 71 12.55 -50.02 3.77
N LEU A 72 13.33 -49.64 4.79
CA LEU A 72 14.52 -50.37 5.25
C LEU A 72 14.21 -51.83 5.60
N SER A 73 13.05 -52.14 6.18
CA SER A 73 12.64 -53.53 6.46
C SER A 73 12.38 -54.40 5.22
N GLN A 74 12.21 -53.77 4.06
CA GLN A 74 11.97 -54.43 2.77
C GLN A 74 13.20 -54.39 1.85
N ALA A 75 14.07 -53.41 2.02
CA ALA A 75 15.30 -53.24 1.26
C ALA A 75 16.22 -54.47 1.36
N THR A 76 16.85 -54.83 0.24
CA THR A 76 17.82 -55.94 0.15
C THR A 76 19.14 -55.57 -0.49
N ASP A 77 19.23 -54.42 -1.15
CA ASP A 77 20.48 -53.90 -1.69
C ASP A 77 21.25 -53.16 -0.57
N PRO A 78 22.50 -53.55 -0.25
CA PRO A 78 23.34 -52.81 0.69
C PRO A 78 23.48 -51.30 0.37
N ALA A 79 23.51 -50.93 -0.92
CA ALA A 79 23.63 -49.52 -1.31
C ALA A 79 22.34 -48.73 -1.01
N GLU A 80 21.17 -49.33 -1.21
CA GLU A 80 19.88 -48.76 -0.81
C GLU A 80 19.78 -48.64 0.72
N ILE A 81 20.18 -49.69 1.45
CA ILE A 81 20.19 -49.72 2.92
C ILE A 81 21.06 -48.60 3.49
N ASP A 82 22.26 -48.39 2.96
CA ASP A 82 23.15 -47.30 3.39
C ASP A 82 22.57 -45.92 3.07
N ALA A 83 21.96 -45.72 1.89
CA ALA A 83 21.34 -44.47 1.49
C ALA A 83 20.12 -44.11 2.38
N LEU A 84 19.22 -45.08 2.62
CA LEU A 84 18.06 -44.91 3.50
C LEU A 84 18.48 -44.69 4.96
N THR A 85 19.52 -45.40 5.43
CA THR A 85 20.11 -45.20 6.76
C THR A 85 20.72 -43.80 6.90
N ALA A 86 21.36 -43.27 5.85
CA ALA A 86 21.88 -41.90 5.84
C ALA A 86 20.76 -40.85 5.87
N ARG A 87 19.68 -41.03 5.09
CA ARG A 87 18.49 -40.15 5.13
C ARG A 87 17.83 -40.19 6.51
N PHE A 88 17.63 -41.36 7.11
CA PHE A 88 17.07 -41.50 8.46
C PHE A 88 17.88 -40.72 9.52
N LYS A 89 19.21 -40.77 9.47
CA LYS A 89 20.09 -39.99 10.35
C LYS A 89 20.00 -38.48 10.12
N THR A 90 19.81 -38.04 8.87
CA THR A 90 19.55 -36.63 8.53
C THR A 90 18.23 -36.16 9.13
N LEU A 91 17.14 -36.92 8.97
CA LEU A 91 15.83 -36.57 9.54
C LEU A 91 15.84 -36.46 11.06
N LYS A 92 16.58 -37.34 11.76
CA LYS A 92 16.80 -37.20 13.20
C LYS A 92 17.44 -35.86 13.55
N LYS A 93 18.50 -35.47 12.84
CA LYS A 93 19.20 -34.20 13.06
C LYS A 93 18.31 -32.99 12.76
N ASP A 94 17.50 -33.07 11.71
CA ASP A 94 16.57 -32.00 11.34
C ASP A 94 15.45 -31.87 12.38
N TYR A 95 14.94 -32.99 12.90
CA TYR A 95 14.02 -33.02 14.04
C TYR A 95 14.62 -32.37 15.30
N GLU A 96 15.83 -32.74 15.69
CA GLU A 96 16.55 -32.16 16.84
C GLU A 96 16.80 -30.64 16.66
N SER A 97 17.11 -30.21 15.43
CA SER A 97 17.26 -28.81 15.05
C SER A 97 15.94 -28.03 15.20
N ARG A 98 14.84 -28.57 14.68
CA ARG A 98 13.50 -27.96 14.82
C ARG A 98 13.01 -27.91 16.26
N HIS A 99 13.26 -28.96 17.03
CA HIS A 99 12.97 -28.97 18.46
C HIS A 99 13.77 -27.89 19.20
N SER A 100 15.06 -27.77 18.91
CA SER A 100 15.94 -26.74 19.50
C SER A 100 15.49 -25.31 19.14
N TYR A 101 15.02 -25.08 17.91
CA TYR A 101 14.40 -23.81 17.50
C TYR A 101 13.18 -23.50 18.36
N TRP A 102 12.23 -24.43 18.48
CA TRP A 102 11.00 -24.22 19.25
C TRP A 102 11.25 -24.08 20.76
N LEU A 103 12.29 -24.70 21.29
CA LEU A 103 12.74 -24.54 22.68
C LEU A 103 13.29 -23.13 22.97
N GLY A 104 13.77 -22.42 21.93
CA GLY A 104 14.13 -21.00 21.99
C GLY A 104 12.96 -20.02 21.84
N GLN A 105 11.75 -20.49 21.50
CA GLN A 105 10.57 -19.63 21.30
C GLN A 105 9.74 -19.48 22.58
N SER A 106 9.12 -18.31 22.76
CA SER A 106 8.16 -18.05 23.84
C SER A 106 6.80 -18.69 23.54
N LEU A 107 6.69 -20.00 23.76
CA LEU A 107 5.45 -20.75 23.68
C LEU A 107 4.63 -20.65 24.97
N GLU A 108 3.30 -20.54 24.85
CA GLU A 108 2.40 -20.65 25.99
C GLU A 108 2.42 -22.07 26.56
N GLN A 109 2.22 -22.20 27.88
CA GLN A 109 2.43 -23.45 28.62
C GLN A 109 1.56 -24.62 28.12
N GLU A 110 0.38 -24.33 27.57
CA GLU A 110 -0.52 -25.30 26.94
C GLU A 110 0.06 -25.94 25.66
N LEU A 111 0.89 -25.21 24.90
CA LEU A 111 1.58 -25.72 23.71
C LEU A 111 2.95 -26.31 24.06
N HIS A 112 3.63 -25.74 25.06
CA HIS A 112 4.95 -26.16 25.50
C HIS A 112 5.01 -27.64 25.91
N THR A 113 4.09 -28.13 26.75
CA THR A 113 4.11 -29.53 27.19
C THR A 113 3.91 -30.54 26.05
N PRO A 114 2.86 -30.47 25.21
CA PRO A 114 2.68 -31.43 24.13
C PRO A 114 3.78 -31.34 23.05
N LEU A 115 4.30 -30.15 22.72
CA LEU A 115 5.32 -29.96 21.67
C LEU A 115 6.76 -30.22 22.13
N LEU A 116 7.14 -29.74 23.33
CA LEU A 116 8.54 -29.76 23.77
C LEU A 116 8.84 -30.83 24.82
N GLN A 117 7.82 -31.53 25.34
CA GLN A 117 8.02 -32.62 26.30
C GLN A 117 7.45 -33.92 25.73
N VAL A 118 6.15 -34.00 25.47
CA VAL A 118 5.49 -35.27 25.14
C VAL A 118 5.90 -35.79 23.76
N SER A 119 5.83 -34.95 22.71
CA SER A 119 6.24 -35.37 21.37
C SER A 119 7.75 -35.62 21.28
N TYR A 120 8.57 -34.81 22.00
CA TYR A 120 10.02 -34.95 21.99
C TYR A 120 10.50 -36.20 22.73
N GLN A 121 9.94 -36.54 23.89
CA GLN A 121 10.26 -37.78 24.58
C GLN A 121 9.93 -38.99 23.71
N ALA A 122 8.72 -39.04 23.15
CA ALA A 122 8.29 -40.11 22.27
C ALA A 122 9.18 -40.23 21.01
N ALA A 123 9.65 -39.10 20.48
CA ALA A 123 10.62 -39.05 19.38
C ALA A 123 11.99 -39.59 19.77
N GLN A 124 12.51 -39.23 20.95
CA GLN A 124 13.78 -39.77 21.44
C GLN A 124 13.70 -41.27 21.66
N GLU A 125 12.60 -41.78 22.22
CA GLU A 125 12.38 -43.22 22.42
C GLU A 125 12.31 -43.95 21.07
N PHE A 126 11.60 -43.40 20.08
CA PHE A 126 11.57 -43.89 18.69
C PHE A 126 12.97 -43.96 18.06
N TYR A 127 13.73 -42.86 18.11
CA TYR A 127 15.08 -42.80 17.52
C TYR A 127 16.10 -43.67 18.25
N THR A 128 15.96 -43.83 19.57
CA THR A 128 16.84 -44.69 20.38
C THR A 128 16.64 -46.15 20.04
N GLU A 129 15.40 -46.63 19.96
CA GLU A 129 15.09 -48.01 19.52
C GLU A 129 15.57 -48.23 18.07
N ALA A 130 15.40 -47.24 17.21
CA ALA A 130 15.87 -47.29 15.83
C ALA A 130 17.40 -47.45 15.72
N GLU A 131 18.17 -46.68 16.48
CA GLU A 131 19.63 -46.70 16.42
C GLU A 131 20.27 -47.87 17.17
N GLN A 132 19.66 -48.34 18.27
CA GLN A 132 20.22 -49.40 19.11
C GLN A 132 19.85 -50.81 18.62
N HIS A 133 18.67 -50.98 18.02
CA HIS A 133 18.15 -52.30 17.67
C HIS A 133 17.79 -52.42 16.19
N PHE A 134 16.99 -51.50 15.64
CA PHE A 134 16.49 -51.62 14.25
C PHE A 134 17.62 -51.52 13.20
N LEU A 135 18.38 -50.42 13.17
CA LEU A 135 19.42 -50.19 12.17
C LEU A 135 20.55 -51.25 12.23
N PRO A 136 21.05 -51.66 13.41
CA PRO A 136 22.00 -52.77 13.51
C PRO A 136 21.42 -54.10 13.00
N ALA A 137 20.14 -54.40 13.25
CA ALA A 137 19.49 -55.61 12.75
C ALA A 137 19.36 -55.59 11.21
N ILE A 138 18.96 -54.45 10.62
CA ILE A 138 18.95 -54.26 9.16
C ILE A 138 20.36 -54.44 8.56
N GLN A 139 21.38 -53.82 9.15
CA GLN A 139 22.78 -53.95 8.69
C GLN A 139 23.33 -55.37 8.84
N ALA A 140 22.88 -56.13 9.83
CA ALA A 140 23.24 -57.54 10.03
C ALA A 140 22.42 -58.53 9.17
N GLY A 141 21.40 -58.05 8.44
CA GLY A 141 20.44 -58.89 7.73
C GLY A 141 19.45 -59.65 8.62
N ASP A 142 19.38 -59.32 9.91
CA ASP A 142 18.44 -59.92 10.87
C ASP A 142 17.04 -59.31 10.72
N ARG A 143 16.27 -59.87 9.78
CA ARG A 143 14.87 -59.50 9.54
C ARG A 143 13.96 -59.71 10.76
N ASN A 144 14.26 -60.66 11.64
CA ASN A 144 13.42 -60.94 12.81
C ASN A 144 13.67 -59.89 13.91
N GLY A 145 14.93 -59.57 14.19
CA GLY A 145 15.31 -58.48 15.09
C GLY A 145 14.82 -57.11 14.59
N ALA A 146 14.91 -56.85 13.29
CA ALA A 146 14.36 -55.63 12.69
C ALA A 146 12.83 -55.53 12.83
N LEU A 147 12.10 -56.64 12.64
CA LEU A 147 10.64 -56.66 12.80
C LEU A 147 10.20 -56.47 14.26
N ASP A 148 10.89 -57.09 15.21
CA ASP A 148 10.64 -56.92 16.66
C ASP A 148 10.91 -55.48 17.10
N SER A 149 12.01 -54.87 16.63
CA SER A 149 12.32 -53.47 16.89
C SER A 149 11.28 -52.52 16.26
N LEU A 150 10.84 -52.77 15.02
CA LEU A 150 9.81 -51.96 14.36
C LEU A 150 8.44 -52.05 15.09
N GLN A 151 8.12 -53.19 15.71
CA GLN A 151 6.94 -53.31 16.59
C GLN A 151 7.07 -52.47 17.87
N LYS A 152 8.28 -52.36 18.45
CA LYS A 152 8.57 -51.49 19.61
C LYS A 152 8.58 -50.00 19.26
N MET A 153 8.98 -49.63 18.04
CA MET A 153 8.96 -48.26 17.54
C MET A 153 7.56 -47.72 17.24
N ARG A 154 6.59 -48.58 16.89
CA ARG A 154 5.22 -48.14 16.57
C ARG A 154 4.50 -47.38 17.70
N PRO A 155 4.45 -47.84 18.96
CA PRO A 155 3.76 -47.10 20.03
C PRO A 155 4.38 -45.73 20.33
N THR A 156 5.70 -45.58 20.21
CA THR A 156 6.37 -44.29 20.42
C THR A 156 6.14 -43.34 19.25
N TYR A 157 6.09 -43.85 18.02
CA TYR A 157 5.59 -43.12 16.84
C TYR A 157 4.13 -42.64 17.03
N GLU A 158 3.22 -43.51 17.48
CA GLU A 158 1.81 -43.18 17.71
C GLU A 158 1.65 -42.13 18.84
N GLN A 159 2.44 -42.24 19.91
CA GLN A 159 2.46 -41.26 21.00
C GLN A 159 2.98 -39.89 20.54
N HIS A 160 4.04 -39.86 19.71
CA HIS A 160 4.53 -38.63 19.10
C HIS A 160 3.44 -37.98 18.24
N ARG A 161 2.81 -38.77 17.36
CA ARG A 161 1.72 -38.30 16.49
C ARG A 161 0.54 -37.74 17.29
N ALA A 162 0.09 -38.44 18.34
CA ALA A 162 -1.02 -37.97 19.18
C ALA A 162 -0.69 -36.67 19.93
N ALA A 163 0.57 -36.48 20.35
CA ALA A 163 1.02 -35.22 20.93
C ALA A 163 1.03 -34.08 19.89
N ILE A 164 1.49 -34.36 18.67
CA ILE A 164 1.46 -33.45 17.52
C ILE A 164 0.02 -33.05 17.14
N ASP A 165 -0.90 -34.01 16.99
CA ASP A 165 -2.32 -33.76 16.72
C ASP A 165 -2.94 -32.87 17.82
N LYS A 166 -2.47 -33.01 19.07
CA LYS A 166 -2.89 -32.14 20.18
C LYS A 166 -2.35 -30.71 20.07
N VAL A 167 -1.10 -30.52 19.63
CA VAL A 167 -0.54 -29.18 19.33
C VAL A 167 -1.34 -28.52 18.20
N VAL A 168 -1.65 -29.26 17.13
CA VAL A 168 -2.48 -28.76 16.01
C VAL A 168 -3.86 -28.32 16.50
N GLN A 169 -4.55 -29.14 17.29
CA GLN A 169 -5.87 -28.81 17.84
C GLN A 169 -5.82 -27.56 18.74
N LEU A 170 -4.83 -27.45 19.61
CA LEU A 170 -4.67 -26.29 20.49
C LEU A 170 -4.35 -25.02 19.70
N THR A 171 -3.49 -25.13 18.68
CA THR A 171 -3.06 -24.00 17.85
C THR A 171 -4.19 -23.50 16.93
N THR A 172 -4.96 -24.39 16.32
CA THR A 172 -6.15 -23.99 15.54
C THR A 172 -7.22 -23.34 16.43
N ALA A 173 -7.51 -23.90 17.61
CA ALA A 173 -8.44 -23.31 18.57
C ALA A 173 -7.95 -21.96 19.13
N ARG A 174 -6.64 -21.77 19.28
CA ARG A 174 -5.99 -20.50 19.68
C ARG A 174 -6.12 -19.46 18.56
N ASN A 175 -5.73 -19.79 17.32
CA ASN A 175 -5.80 -18.89 16.18
C ASN A 175 -7.23 -18.36 15.95
N ALA A 176 -8.24 -19.22 16.09
CA ALA A 176 -9.65 -18.81 16.01
C ALA A 176 -10.06 -17.83 17.13
N LYS A 177 -9.59 -18.04 18.37
CA LYS A 177 -9.82 -17.10 19.48
C LYS A 177 -9.10 -15.76 19.24
N ASP A 178 -7.86 -15.79 18.78
CA ASP A 178 -7.05 -14.60 18.51
C ASP A 178 -7.65 -13.76 17.36
N GLU A 179 -8.21 -14.40 16.32
CA GLU A 179 -8.92 -13.72 15.24
C GLU A 179 -10.22 -13.04 15.74
N ILE A 180 -11.02 -13.74 16.56
CA ILE A 180 -12.22 -13.17 17.20
C ILE A 180 -11.81 -12.00 18.13
N GLN A 181 -10.72 -12.13 18.87
CA GLN A 181 -10.20 -11.10 19.75
C GLN A 181 -9.68 -9.89 18.96
N ALA A 182 -9.02 -10.09 17.83
CA ALA A 182 -8.62 -9.03 16.90
C ALA A 182 -9.85 -8.25 16.41
N ARG A 183 -10.86 -8.97 15.90
CA ARG A 183 -12.11 -8.40 15.38
C ARG A 183 -12.87 -7.60 16.44
N ASN A 184 -13.00 -8.15 17.65
CA ASN A 184 -13.63 -7.45 18.79
C ASN A 184 -12.82 -6.23 19.24
N THR A 185 -11.49 -6.30 19.24
CA THR A 185 -10.61 -5.17 19.59
C THR A 185 -10.77 -4.03 18.58
N ILE A 186 -10.81 -4.35 17.28
CA ILE A 186 -11.09 -3.38 16.20
C ILE A 186 -12.44 -2.71 16.43
N HIS A 187 -13.52 -3.48 16.61
CA HIS A 187 -14.86 -2.94 16.86
C HIS A 187 -14.91 -2.05 18.12
N TRP A 188 -14.26 -2.45 19.21
CA TRP A 188 -14.26 -1.66 20.45
C TRP A 188 -13.58 -0.30 20.24
N TYR A 189 -12.38 -0.28 19.63
CA TYR A 189 -11.69 0.98 19.30
C TYR A 189 -12.49 1.87 18.32
N SER A 190 -13.18 1.28 17.33
CA SER A 190 -14.08 2.03 16.43
C SER A 190 -15.20 2.73 17.20
N ILE A 191 -15.80 2.06 18.20
CA ILE A 191 -16.86 2.64 19.04
C ILE A 191 -16.31 3.80 19.90
N ILE A 192 -15.12 3.68 20.50
CA ILE A 192 -14.50 4.82 21.22
C ILE A 192 -14.31 6.01 20.27
N LEU A 193 -13.77 5.77 19.07
CA LEU A 193 -13.45 6.81 18.09
C LEU A 193 -14.69 7.62 17.71
N VAL A 194 -15.77 6.93 17.34
CA VAL A 194 -17.07 7.56 17.04
C VAL A 194 -17.61 8.30 18.27
N GLY A 195 -17.46 7.73 19.48
CA GLY A 195 -17.86 8.35 20.74
C GLY A 195 -17.11 9.66 21.06
N ILE A 196 -15.77 9.68 20.95
CA ILE A 196 -14.94 10.88 21.15
C ILE A 196 -15.28 11.94 20.11
N PHE A 197 -15.46 11.55 18.84
CA PHE A 197 -15.84 12.47 17.77
C PHE A 197 -17.21 13.09 18.04
N ALA A 198 -18.24 12.28 18.29
CA ALA A 198 -19.59 12.77 18.60
C ALA A 198 -19.63 13.67 19.85
N PHE A 199 -18.90 13.29 20.91
CA PHE A 199 -18.82 14.09 22.14
C PHE A 199 -18.10 15.43 21.93
N SER A 200 -16.98 15.46 21.20
CA SER A 200 -16.24 16.71 20.93
C SER A 200 -17.05 17.68 20.07
N VAL A 201 -17.77 17.18 19.05
CA VAL A 201 -18.72 17.98 18.25
C VAL A 201 -19.86 18.52 19.12
N ALA A 202 -20.50 17.68 19.95
CA ALA A 202 -21.58 18.11 20.84
C ALA A 202 -21.11 19.16 21.87
N ALA A 203 -19.92 18.97 22.46
CA ALA A 203 -19.32 19.92 23.40
C ALA A 203 -19.03 21.28 22.73
N ALA A 204 -18.52 21.28 21.50
CA ALA A 204 -18.28 22.50 20.72
C ALA A 204 -19.58 23.27 20.43
N VAL A 205 -20.66 22.57 20.05
CA VAL A 205 -21.99 23.16 19.81
C VAL A 205 -22.56 23.78 21.10
N VAL A 206 -22.46 23.08 22.25
CA VAL A 206 -22.93 23.61 23.54
C VAL A 206 -22.12 24.83 23.98
N LEU A 207 -20.79 24.81 23.84
CA LEU A 207 -19.92 25.95 24.14
C LEU A 207 -20.24 27.16 23.25
N MET A 208 -20.47 26.94 21.96
CA MET A 208 -20.87 27.98 21.00
C MET A 208 -22.20 28.63 21.42
N ALA A 209 -23.21 27.83 21.79
CA ALA A 209 -24.50 28.33 22.26
C ALA A 209 -24.38 29.17 23.56
N ILE A 210 -23.54 28.74 24.51
CA ILE A 210 -23.28 29.48 25.76
C ILE A 210 -22.53 30.80 25.49
N ILE A 211 -21.53 30.78 24.61
CA ILE A 211 -20.74 31.97 24.26
C ILE A 211 -21.60 32.99 23.50
N SER A 212 -22.43 32.55 22.55
CA SER A 212 -23.38 33.39 21.83
C SER A 212 -24.36 34.10 22.80
N ARG A 213 -25.04 33.35 23.69
CA ARG A 213 -25.90 33.92 24.73
C ARG A 213 -25.17 34.90 25.66
N SER A 214 -23.91 34.64 25.98
CA SER A 214 -23.09 35.52 26.82
C SER A 214 -22.73 36.84 26.13
N ILE A 215 -22.42 36.82 24.84
CA ILE A 215 -22.08 38.02 24.06
C ILE A 215 -23.30 38.93 23.87
N ILE A 216 -24.45 38.37 23.48
CA ILE A 216 -25.71 39.13 23.34
C ILE A 216 -26.09 39.82 24.67
N ARG A 217 -25.93 39.12 25.79
CA ARG A 217 -26.18 39.68 27.13
C ARG A 217 -25.17 40.76 27.56
N GLN A 218 -23.96 40.79 26.99
CA GLN A 218 -22.95 41.83 27.28
C GLN A 218 -23.12 43.08 26.40
N LEU A 219 -23.68 42.92 25.20
CA LEU A 219 -23.99 44.04 24.30
C LEU A 219 -25.26 44.79 24.72
N GLY A 220 -26.27 44.08 25.23
CA GLY A 220 -27.56 44.65 25.68
C GLY A 220 -28.65 44.69 24.60
N GLY A 221 -28.28 44.40 23.35
CA GLY A 221 -29.14 44.37 22.16
C GLY A 221 -28.51 43.51 21.06
N GLU A 222 -28.99 43.62 19.82
CA GLU A 222 -28.29 43.01 18.69
C GLU A 222 -27.02 43.82 18.34
N PRO A 223 -25.97 43.20 17.77
CA PRO A 223 -24.73 43.92 17.47
C PRO A 223 -24.91 45.14 16.56
N ILE A 224 -25.95 45.11 15.71
CA ILE A 224 -26.26 46.17 14.75
C ILE A 224 -26.79 47.44 15.46
N ASP A 225 -27.62 47.28 16.51
CA ASP A 225 -28.18 48.37 17.32
C ASP A 225 -27.07 49.19 18.00
N VAL A 226 -26.04 48.49 18.48
CA VAL A 226 -24.87 49.09 19.16
C VAL A 226 -24.04 49.91 18.17
N THR A 227 -23.82 49.39 16.96
CA THR A 227 -23.07 50.11 15.92
C THR A 227 -23.81 51.33 15.39
N ASP A 228 -25.13 51.26 15.25
CA ASP A 228 -25.93 52.42 14.81
C ASP A 228 -26.00 53.51 15.88
N LEU A 229 -26.06 53.16 17.18
CA LEU A 229 -25.95 54.14 18.25
C LEU A 229 -24.58 54.84 18.27
N ALA A 230 -23.48 54.09 18.11
CA ALA A 230 -22.13 54.66 18.03
C ALA A 230 -22.02 55.67 16.87
N LYS A 231 -22.60 55.32 15.72
CA LYS A 231 -22.61 56.15 14.51
C LYS A 231 -23.45 57.42 14.67
N ASN A 232 -24.58 57.35 15.37
CA ASN A 232 -25.43 58.51 15.66
C ASN A 232 -24.76 59.51 16.63
N ILE A 233 -24.09 59.01 17.69
CA ILE A 233 -23.32 59.86 18.62
C ILE A 233 -22.15 60.55 17.89
N ALA A 234 -21.40 59.81 17.07
CA ALA A 234 -20.28 60.36 16.29
C ALA A 234 -20.70 61.39 15.23
N THR A 235 -21.98 61.37 14.79
CA THR A 235 -22.53 62.34 13.82
C THR A 235 -23.36 63.46 14.47
N GLY A 236 -23.29 63.60 15.81
CA GLY A 236 -23.91 64.71 16.53
C GLY A 236 -25.43 64.61 16.72
N LYS A 237 -26.06 63.48 16.38
CA LYS A 237 -27.49 63.22 16.58
C LYS A 237 -27.76 62.64 17.96
N LEU A 238 -27.97 63.54 18.93
CA LEU A 238 -28.06 63.23 20.35
C LEU A 238 -29.52 63.14 20.87
N ASP A 239 -30.51 63.14 19.98
CA ASP A 239 -31.95 63.25 20.25
C ASP A 239 -32.75 61.94 20.08
N ASN A 240 -32.11 60.87 19.63
CA ASN A 240 -32.76 59.56 19.43
C ASN A 240 -33.07 58.83 20.75
N ALA A 241 -34.28 58.27 20.87
CA ALA A 241 -34.72 57.52 22.04
C ALA A 241 -34.16 56.08 22.05
N ILE A 242 -33.31 55.76 23.04
CA ILE A 242 -32.70 54.43 23.20
C ILE A 242 -33.60 53.51 24.03
N ALA A 243 -34.09 52.44 23.42
CA ALA A 243 -34.87 51.40 24.08
C ALA A 243 -33.95 50.41 24.84
N ILE A 244 -33.79 50.62 26.14
CA ILE A 244 -33.04 49.71 27.03
C ILE A 244 -34.03 48.80 27.77
N LYS A 245 -33.67 47.51 27.91
CA LYS A 245 -34.46 46.54 28.68
C LYS A 245 -34.53 46.95 30.16
N GLN A 246 -35.72 46.85 30.78
CA GLN A 246 -35.91 47.23 32.18
C GLN A 246 -34.91 46.52 33.11
N GLY A 247 -34.11 47.31 33.83
CA GLY A 247 -33.12 46.83 34.79
C GLY A 247 -31.69 46.63 34.28
N ASP A 248 -31.38 46.99 33.02
CA ASP A 248 -30.01 46.89 32.47
C ASP A 248 -29.21 48.19 32.65
N SER A 249 -28.25 48.18 33.59
CA SER A 249 -27.32 49.29 33.89
C SER A 249 -25.89 49.05 33.41
N ASP A 250 -25.54 47.81 33.06
CA ASP A 250 -24.16 47.34 32.97
C ASP A 250 -23.72 47.02 31.53
N SER A 251 -24.66 46.99 30.58
CA SER A 251 -24.36 46.74 29.17
C SER A 251 -23.66 47.91 28.48
N LEU A 252 -23.06 47.62 27.32
CA LEU A 252 -22.42 48.65 26.49
C LEU A 252 -23.45 49.71 26.04
N LEU A 253 -24.66 49.30 25.69
CA LEU A 253 -25.80 50.18 25.38
C LEU A 253 -26.17 51.11 26.56
N ALA A 254 -26.22 50.60 27.78
CA ALA A 254 -26.48 51.41 28.99
C ALA A 254 -25.34 52.40 29.28
N THR A 255 -24.08 51.98 29.09
CA THR A 255 -22.90 52.81 29.30
C THR A 255 -22.83 53.96 28.30
N MET A 256 -23.13 53.70 27.02
CA MET A 256 -23.13 54.72 25.96
C MET A 256 -24.22 55.78 26.15
N LYS A 257 -25.39 55.40 26.67
CA LYS A 257 -26.44 56.35 27.08
C LYS A 257 -25.97 57.31 28.19
N ASN A 258 -25.23 56.81 29.18
CA ASN A 258 -24.67 57.67 30.24
C ASN A 258 -23.58 58.61 29.70
N MET A 259 -22.78 58.18 28.72
CA MET A 259 -21.77 59.02 28.06
C MET A 259 -22.41 60.15 27.24
N GLN A 260 -23.48 59.86 26.51
CA GLN A 260 -24.29 60.86 25.79
C GLN A 260 -24.83 61.95 26.73
N GLN A 261 -25.16 61.58 27.98
CA GLN A 261 -25.68 62.50 29.00
C GLN A 261 -24.59 63.36 29.66
N GLN A 262 -23.33 62.91 29.71
CA GLN A 262 -22.20 63.68 30.26
C GLN A 262 -21.59 64.70 29.28
N LEU A 263 -21.78 64.53 27.97
CA LEU A 263 -21.25 65.46 26.95
C LEU A 263 -21.99 66.81 26.88
N LEU A 264 -23.17 66.92 27.49
CA LEU A 264 -23.99 68.14 27.51
C LEU A 264 -23.60 69.19 28.55
N GLU A 265 -22.69 68.88 29.48
CA GLU A 265 -22.46 69.71 30.70
C GLU A 265 -21.09 70.44 30.79
N ARG A 266 -20.18 70.32 29.81
CA ARG A 266 -18.75 70.64 30.06
C ARG A 266 -18.03 71.60 29.11
N ILE A 267 -18.62 72.76 28.80
CA ILE A 267 -17.91 73.87 28.12
C ILE A 267 -18.24 75.25 28.74
N SER A 268 -17.42 75.71 29.71
CA SER A 268 -17.11 77.14 29.95
C SER A 268 -16.18 77.37 31.15
N ALA A 269 -15.03 78.03 30.96
CA ALA A 269 -14.39 79.02 31.84
C ALA A 269 -12.94 79.31 31.38
N ASP A 270 -12.54 80.59 31.28
CA ASP A 270 -11.22 81.00 30.77
C ASP A 270 -10.55 82.07 31.69
N ARG A 271 -9.26 82.35 31.42
CA ARG A 271 -8.19 83.02 32.20
C ARG A 271 -8.39 84.47 32.75
N GLN A 272 -7.46 84.85 33.65
CA GLN A 272 -7.01 86.22 33.99
C GLN A 272 -5.48 86.23 34.32
N ILE A 273 -4.70 87.33 34.40
CA ILE A 273 -4.50 88.58 33.60
C ILE A 273 -3.25 89.35 34.17
N ALA A 274 -2.79 90.44 33.51
CA ALA A 274 -1.84 91.51 33.93
C ALA A 274 -0.35 91.31 33.54
N ASN A 275 0.44 92.32 33.14
CA ASN A 275 0.25 93.76 32.86
C ASN A 275 1.32 94.20 31.78
N GLU A 276 1.50 95.43 31.27
CA GLU A 276 1.03 96.81 31.58
C GLU A 276 1.08 97.71 30.31
N ALA A 277 0.68 99.00 30.36
CA ALA A 277 0.50 99.84 29.16
C ALA A 277 1.23 101.21 29.16
N LEU A 278 2.28 101.35 28.32
CA LEU A 278 2.65 102.61 27.65
C LEU A 278 3.46 102.37 26.36
N ARG A 279 3.01 101.44 25.49
CA ARG A 279 3.66 101.10 24.21
C ARG A 279 2.74 101.17 22.99
N ILE A 280 1.45 101.43 23.18
CA ILE A 280 0.40 100.99 22.23
C ILE A 280 0.50 101.64 20.85
N LYS A 281 0.72 102.96 20.73
CA LYS A 281 0.79 103.61 19.41
C LYS A 281 2.02 103.16 18.60
N THR A 282 3.21 103.19 19.20
CA THR A 282 4.46 102.77 18.55
C THR A 282 4.50 101.25 18.28
N ALA A 283 3.83 100.44 19.10
CA ALA A 283 3.67 99.01 18.85
C ALA A 283 2.70 98.72 17.70
N LEU A 284 1.55 99.41 17.62
CA LEU A 284 0.57 99.20 16.54
C LEU A 284 1.13 99.58 15.15
N ASP A 285 1.95 100.63 15.07
CA ASP A 285 2.61 101.03 13.81
C ASP A 285 3.70 100.05 13.34
N SER A 286 4.20 99.16 14.22
CA SER A 286 5.33 98.25 13.94
C SER A 286 4.99 96.76 13.94
N ILE A 287 3.74 96.37 14.19
CA ILE A 287 3.26 94.98 14.03
C ILE A 287 2.80 94.69 12.61
N SER A 288 2.97 93.43 12.18
CA SER A 288 2.52 92.91 10.88
C SER A 288 1.03 92.53 10.85
N SER A 289 0.35 92.42 12.00
CA SER A 289 -1.10 92.26 12.06
C SER A 289 -1.81 93.50 11.53
N ASN A 290 -2.86 93.30 10.73
CA ASN A 290 -3.66 94.39 10.18
C ASN A 290 -4.61 94.91 11.25
N VAL A 291 -4.42 96.13 11.75
CA VAL A 291 -5.24 96.69 12.85
C VAL A 291 -5.90 98.01 12.46
N MET A 292 -7.22 98.05 12.64
CA MET A 292 -8.10 99.22 12.46
C MET A 292 -8.81 99.54 13.78
N ILE A 293 -8.96 100.82 14.11
CA ILE A 293 -9.70 101.29 15.29
C ILE A 293 -10.79 102.28 14.85
N ALA A 294 -12.01 102.06 15.32
CA ALA A 294 -13.11 103.00 15.21
C ALA A 294 -13.57 103.50 16.60
N ASP A 295 -14.06 104.73 16.67
CA ASP A 295 -14.66 105.31 17.87
C ASP A 295 -16.13 104.88 18.08
N ASN A 296 -16.77 105.39 19.13
CA ASN A 296 -18.19 105.13 19.44
C ASN A 296 -19.15 105.66 18.37
N ASP A 297 -18.79 106.74 17.67
CA ASP A 297 -19.55 107.28 16.54
C ASP A 297 -19.35 106.45 15.25
N ARG A 298 -18.60 105.34 15.36
CA ARG A 298 -18.28 104.38 14.29
C ARG A 298 -17.40 105.01 13.20
N THR A 299 -16.65 106.06 13.54
CA THR A 299 -15.67 106.70 12.66
C THR A 299 -14.33 106.01 12.81
N ILE A 300 -13.65 105.69 11.70
CA ILE A 300 -12.31 105.09 11.74
C ILE A 300 -11.31 106.16 12.19
N ILE A 301 -10.75 106.02 13.39
CA ILE A 301 -9.81 106.97 13.99
C ILE A 301 -8.34 106.57 13.82
N TYR A 302 -8.06 105.29 13.56
CA TYR A 302 -6.70 104.80 13.33
C TYR A 302 -6.68 103.55 12.45
N MET A 303 -5.64 103.45 11.62
CA MET A 303 -5.29 102.26 10.83
C MET A 303 -3.77 102.14 10.82
N ASN A 304 -3.24 100.95 11.08
CA ASN A 304 -1.81 100.72 10.97
C ASN A 304 -1.35 100.51 9.51
N PRO A 305 -0.04 100.59 9.20
CA PRO A 305 0.45 100.41 7.84
C PRO A 305 0.13 99.05 7.21
N ALA A 306 0.02 97.99 8.03
CA ALA A 306 -0.34 96.65 7.57
C ALA A 306 -1.78 96.61 7.01
N VAL A 307 -2.80 97.04 7.77
CA VAL A 307 -4.19 97.03 7.28
C VAL A 307 -4.39 97.91 6.06
N HIS A 308 -3.69 99.05 6.00
CA HIS A 308 -3.74 99.93 4.83
C HIS A 308 -3.12 99.25 3.59
N THR A 309 -2.04 98.48 3.75
CA THR A 309 -1.42 97.73 2.67
C THR A 309 -2.31 96.59 2.18
N MET A 310 -2.88 95.81 3.11
CA MET A 310 -3.79 94.70 2.78
C MET A 310 -5.07 95.20 2.07
N LEU A 311 -5.72 96.25 2.60
CA LEU A 311 -6.93 96.81 1.97
C LEU A 311 -6.66 97.49 0.63
N ARG A 312 -5.44 98.01 0.39
CA ARG A 312 -5.01 98.48 -0.93
C ARG A 312 -4.77 97.32 -1.92
N GLN A 313 -4.18 96.22 -1.47
CA GLN A 313 -4.00 95.03 -2.32
C GLN A 313 -5.34 94.38 -2.68
N ALA A 314 -6.29 94.37 -1.76
CA ALA A 314 -7.65 93.87 -1.97
C ALA A 314 -8.61 94.91 -2.61
N GLU A 315 -8.16 96.14 -2.89
CA GLU A 315 -9.02 97.26 -3.32
C GLU A 315 -9.81 96.94 -4.61
N ALA A 316 -9.15 96.32 -5.59
CA ALA A 316 -9.77 95.96 -6.87
C ALA A 316 -10.87 94.90 -6.71
N ASP A 317 -10.68 93.96 -5.78
CA ASP A 317 -11.63 92.89 -5.48
C ASP A 317 -12.80 93.43 -4.65
N ILE A 318 -12.51 94.14 -3.55
CA ILE A 318 -13.51 94.76 -2.67
C ILE A 318 -14.43 95.70 -3.46
N ARG A 319 -13.90 96.45 -4.43
CA ARG A 319 -14.70 97.32 -5.31
C ARG A 319 -15.75 96.60 -6.16
N GLN A 320 -15.59 95.31 -6.43
CA GLN A 320 -16.62 94.51 -7.12
C GLN A 320 -17.89 94.39 -6.28
N SER A 321 -17.76 94.40 -4.95
CA SER A 321 -18.89 94.39 -3.99
C SER A 321 -19.22 95.77 -3.41
N MET A 322 -18.27 96.70 -3.39
CA MET A 322 -18.40 98.04 -2.80
C MET A 322 -17.81 99.13 -3.72
N PRO A 323 -18.56 99.62 -4.73
CA PRO A 323 -18.01 100.50 -5.79
C PRO A 323 -17.38 101.81 -5.32
N HIS A 324 -17.73 102.29 -4.11
CA HIS A 324 -17.22 103.54 -3.53
C HIS A 324 -16.05 103.32 -2.55
N PHE A 325 -15.50 102.11 -2.44
CA PHE A 325 -14.39 101.81 -1.56
C PHE A 325 -13.09 102.50 -2.03
N ASP A 326 -12.48 103.28 -1.14
CA ASP A 326 -11.20 103.97 -1.34
C ASP A 326 -10.37 103.85 -0.05
N PRO A 327 -9.33 102.99 -0.02
CA PRO A 327 -8.54 102.74 1.19
C PRO A 327 -7.81 104.00 1.70
N SER A 328 -7.58 104.99 0.84
CA SER A 328 -6.87 106.23 1.17
C SER A 328 -7.76 107.27 1.87
N LYS A 329 -9.08 107.03 1.95
CA LYS A 329 -10.07 107.91 2.59
C LYS A 329 -10.80 107.26 3.78
N LEU A 330 -10.33 106.10 4.23
CA LEU A 330 -10.99 105.36 5.32
C LEU A 330 -10.87 106.08 6.67
N ILE A 331 -9.70 106.65 7.00
CA ILE A 331 -9.53 107.42 8.24
C ILE A 331 -10.42 108.67 8.20
N GLY A 332 -11.26 108.85 9.22
CA GLY A 332 -12.28 109.89 9.30
C GLY A 332 -13.62 109.54 8.62
N SER A 333 -13.73 108.37 7.96
CA SER A 333 -15.00 107.86 7.43
C SER A 333 -15.70 106.94 8.42
N SER A 334 -17.04 106.89 8.35
CA SER A 334 -17.83 105.94 9.16
C SER A 334 -17.82 104.54 8.55
N ILE A 335 -17.68 103.51 9.39
CA ILE A 335 -17.74 102.10 8.96
C ILE A 335 -19.14 101.64 8.53
N ASP A 336 -20.18 102.43 8.79
CA ASP A 336 -21.55 102.12 8.36
C ASP A 336 -21.65 101.96 6.84
N ALA A 337 -20.81 102.67 6.07
CA ALA A 337 -20.75 102.57 4.61
C ALA A 337 -20.29 101.20 4.07
N PHE A 338 -19.67 100.36 4.91
CA PHE A 338 -19.09 99.07 4.51
C PHE A 338 -19.91 97.86 4.98
N HIS A 339 -21.11 98.07 5.52
CA HIS A 339 -21.96 97.00 6.06
C HIS A 339 -23.34 96.98 5.40
N GLN A 340 -23.80 95.80 4.99
CA GLN A 340 -25.10 95.64 4.30
C GLN A 340 -26.31 95.99 5.18
N LYS A 341 -26.18 95.95 6.51
CA LYS A 341 -27.24 96.29 7.48
C LYS A 341 -26.67 97.13 8.62
N PRO A 342 -26.33 98.41 8.42
CA PRO A 342 -25.58 99.20 9.40
C PRO A 342 -26.19 99.20 10.81
N ALA A 343 -27.52 99.22 10.93
CA ALA A 343 -28.23 99.12 12.20
C ALA A 343 -27.93 97.84 13.01
N HIS A 344 -27.63 96.72 12.35
CA HIS A 344 -27.23 95.48 13.01
C HIS A 344 -25.81 95.59 13.57
N GLN A 345 -24.85 96.08 12.79
CA GLN A 345 -23.49 96.34 13.26
C GLN A 345 -23.46 97.45 14.32
N GLN A 346 -24.31 98.47 14.24
CA GLN A 346 -24.45 99.49 15.27
C GLN A 346 -24.93 98.89 16.61
N ALA A 347 -25.95 98.02 16.58
CA ALA A 347 -26.41 97.32 17.77
C ALA A 347 -25.32 96.40 18.35
N LEU A 348 -24.66 95.62 17.49
CA LEU A 348 -23.56 94.72 17.84
C LEU A 348 -22.38 95.48 18.49
N LEU A 349 -21.94 96.57 17.85
CA LEU A 349 -20.83 97.40 18.32
C LEU A 349 -21.19 98.18 19.60
N GLY A 350 -22.45 98.56 19.76
CA GLY A 350 -22.95 99.17 21.00
C GLY A 350 -23.00 98.21 22.19
N SER A 351 -23.28 96.92 21.97
CA SER A 351 -23.52 95.96 23.05
C SER A 351 -22.36 95.00 23.39
N PHE A 352 -21.39 94.79 22.49
CA PHE A 352 -20.33 93.81 22.76
C PHE A 352 -19.32 94.27 23.82
N SER A 353 -19.03 93.39 24.78
CA SER A 353 -18.17 93.64 25.96
C SER A 353 -16.94 92.71 26.04
N SER A 354 -16.77 91.79 25.10
CA SER A 354 -15.68 90.81 25.02
C SER A 354 -15.21 90.62 23.56
N THR A 355 -14.16 89.82 23.34
CA THR A 355 -13.64 89.55 21.99
C THR A 355 -14.70 88.89 21.09
N LEU A 356 -15.09 89.58 20.01
CA LEU A 356 -15.87 89.02 18.92
C LEU A 356 -14.92 88.46 17.86
N ARG A 357 -15.15 87.21 17.43
CA ARG A 357 -14.47 86.58 16.30
C ARG A 357 -15.48 86.30 15.21
N SER A 358 -15.17 86.66 13.98
CA SER A 358 -16.05 86.43 12.83
C SER A 358 -15.20 86.21 11.59
N GLU A 359 -15.58 85.25 10.77
CA GLU A 359 -15.06 85.13 9.41
C GLU A 359 -16.10 85.72 8.46
N ILE A 360 -15.65 86.53 7.50
CA ILE A 360 -16.50 87.13 6.46
C ILE A 360 -15.86 86.86 5.10
N SER A 361 -16.70 86.70 4.08
CA SER A 361 -16.24 86.70 2.69
C SER A 361 -16.66 87.99 1.99
N ILE A 362 -15.71 88.63 1.29
CA ILE A 362 -15.93 89.82 0.47
C ILE A 362 -15.29 89.57 -0.89
N ALA A 363 -16.09 89.60 -1.95
CA ALA A 363 -15.62 89.45 -3.34
C ALA A 363 -14.66 88.26 -3.59
N GLY A 364 -14.94 87.11 -2.97
CA GLY A 364 -14.11 85.90 -3.11
C GLY A 364 -12.89 85.83 -2.20
N ARG A 365 -12.61 86.86 -1.40
CA ARG A 365 -11.63 86.81 -0.31
C ARG A 365 -12.28 86.40 1.00
N THR A 366 -11.56 85.66 1.83
CA THR A 366 -11.96 85.25 3.18
C THR A 366 -11.13 86.01 4.20
N PHE A 367 -11.78 86.90 4.96
CA PHE A 367 -11.17 87.64 6.05
C PHE A 367 -11.62 87.09 7.39
N TYR A 368 -10.67 86.77 8.25
CA TYR A 368 -10.90 86.45 9.65
C TYR A 368 -10.69 87.70 10.49
N LEU A 369 -11.70 88.11 11.24
CA LEU A 369 -11.72 89.33 12.04
C LEU A 369 -11.80 89.03 13.53
N VAL A 370 -11.02 89.77 14.30
CA VAL A 370 -11.03 89.74 15.77
C VAL A 370 -11.26 91.15 16.28
N ALA A 371 -12.49 91.43 16.69
CA ALA A 371 -12.89 92.73 17.23
C ALA A 371 -12.90 92.71 18.76
N ASN A 372 -12.26 93.71 19.39
CA ASN A 372 -12.20 93.89 20.84
C ASN A 372 -12.70 95.30 21.20
N PRO A 373 -13.47 95.47 22.29
CA PRO A 373 -13.87 96.79 22.75
C PRO A 373 -12.66 97.53 23.34
N ILE A 374 -12.59 98.85 23.14
CA ILE A 374 -11.64 99.74 23.82
C ILE A 374 -12.43 100.51 24.87
N ASN A 375 -12.01 100.43 26.13
CA ASN A 375 -12.63 101.14 27.25
C ASN A 375 -11.63 102.16 27.84
N ASN A 376 -12.14 103.25 28.41
CA ASN A 376 -11.36 104.23 29.17
C ASN A 376 -11.08 103.74 30.60
N GLU A 377 -10.30 104.52 31.35
CA GLU A 377 -9.93 104.22 32.75
C GLU A 377 -11.13 104.20 33.72
N HIS A 378 -12.28 104.74 33.32
CA HIS A 378 -13.52 104.73 34.08
C HIS A 378 -14.43 103.54 33.71
N GLY A 379 -13.97 102.66 32.81
CA GLY A 379 -14.71 101.48 32.35
C GLY A 379 -15.71 101.75 31.22
N GLU A 380 -15.83 103.00 30.77
CA GLU A 380 -16.73 103.38 29.67
C GLU A 380 -16.10 103.02 28.33
N LYS A 381 -16.90 102.49 27.41
CA LYS A 381 -16.45 102.18 26.05
C LYS A 381 -16.13 103.47 25.30
N ILE A 382 -14.99 103.50 24.61
CA ILE A 382 -14.54 104.62 23.75
C ILE A 382 -14.35 104.22 22.28
N GLY A 383 -14.40 102.92 21.97
CA GLY A 383 -14.37 102.44 20.60
C GLY A 383 -14.22 100.93 20.47
N ALA A 384 -13.74 100.50 19.31
CA ALA A 384 -13.45 99.10 18.99
C ALA A 384 -12.15 99.01 18.17
N VAL A 385 -11.27 98.07 18.54
CA VAL A 385 -10.13 97.65 17.70
C VAL A 385 -10.50 96.37 16.96
N VAL A 386 -10.24 96.32 15.66
CA VAL A 386 -10.47 95.16 14.81
C VAL A 386 -9.16 94.75 14.16
N GLU A 387 -8.71 93.54 14.49
CA GLU A 387 -7.63 92.86 13.77
C GLU A 387 -8.24 92.12 12.57
N TRP A 388 -7.61 92.27 11.39
CA TRP A 388 -7.98 91.56 10.17
C TRP A 388 -6.87 90.59 9.77
N LYS A 389 -7.24 89.38 9.36
CA LYS A 389 -6.34 88.44 8.69
C LYS A 389 -6.99 87.94 7.41
N ASP A 390 -6.41 88.25 6.25
CA ASP A 390 -6.75 87.56 5.01
C ASP A 390 -6.32 86.08 5.17
N ARG A 391 -7.26 85.16 5.02
CA ARG A 391 -7.08 83.69 5.08
C ARG A 391 -7.44 83.01 3.77
N THR A 392 -7.64 83.77 2.69
CA THR A 392 -8.13 83.26 1.40
C THR A 392 -7.22 82.15 0.86
N ALA A 393 -5.90 82.33 1.00
CA ALA A 393 -4.92 81.34 0.58
C ALA A 393 -4.97 80.06 1.42
N GLU A 394 -5.00 80.16 2.76
CA GLU A 394 -5.04 78.97 3.62
C GLU A 394 -6.32 78.14 3.41
N VAL A 395 -7.50 78.78 3.33
CA VAL A 395 -8.79 78.07 3.15
C VAL A 395 -8.85 77.37 1.78
N GLY A 396 -8.30 77.99 0.73
CA GLY A 396 -8.19 77.35 -0.59
C GLY A 396 -7.33 76.08 -0.57
N ILE A 397 -6.22 76.11 0.18
CA ILE A 397 -5.32 74.96 0.31
C ILE A 397 -5.92 73.89 1.22
N GLU A 398 -6.61 74.26 2.30
CA GLU A 398 -7.35 73.33 3.17
C GLU A 398 -8.38 72.51 2.37
N GLN A 399 -9.13 73.16 1.46
CA GLN A 399 -10.09 72.48 0.58
C GLN A 399 -9.43 71.61 -0.50
N GLU A 400 -8.30 72.05 -1.08
CA GLU A 400 -7.51 71.24 -2.02
C GLU A 400 -6.97 69.96 -1.33
N ILE A 401 -6.51 70.08 -0.07
CA ILE A 401 -6.04 68.94 0.73
C ILE A 401 -7.16 67.92 0.96
N ALA A 402 -8.34 68.37 1.40
CA ALA A 402 -9.49 67.49 1.61
C ALA A 402 -9.81 66.68 0.34
N ASN A 403 -9.90 67.35 -0.81
CA ASN A 403 -10.24 66.70 -2.09
C ASN A 403 -9.21 65.62 -2.53
N VAL A 404 -7.90 65.87 -2.35
CA VAL A 404 -6.85 64.90 -2.75
C VAL A 404 -6.78 63.73 -1.75
N VAL A 405 -6.96 64.00 -0.46
CA VAL A 405 -6.97 62.94 0.58
C VAL A 405 -8.21 62.06 0.46
N ASP A 406 -9.39 62.63 0.18
CA ASP A 406 -10.63 61.86 -0.05
C ASP A 406 -10.53 60.97 -1.29
N ALA A 407 -9.85 61.43 -2.35
CA ALA A 407 -9.55 60.61 -3.52
C ALA A 407 -8.61 59.44 -3.17
N ALA A 408 -7.52 59.70 -2.44
CA ALA A 408 -6.59 58.67 -1.97
C ALA A 408 -7.28 57.63 -1.06
N ALA A 409 -8.18 58.06 -0.17
CA ALA A 409 -8.97 57.19 0.70
C ALA A 409 -9.96 56.30 -0.08
N GLN A 410 -10.35 56.70 -1.29
CA GLN A 410 -11.15 55.92 -2.24
C GLN A 410 -10.30 55.08 -3.21
N GLY A 411 -8.96 55.14 -3.10
CA GLY A 411 -8.03 54.42 -3.96
C GLY A 411 -7.64 55.15 -5.26
N ASP A 412 -8.12 56.36 -5.50
CA ASP A 412 -7.66 57.22 -6.61
C ASP A 412 -6.35 57.92 -6.22
N PHE A 413 -5.25 57.21 -6.39
CA PHE A 413 -3.90 57.75 -6.20
C PHE A 413 -3.39 58.60 -7.38
N SER A 414 -4.19 58.87 -8.42
CA SER A 414 -3.76 59.66 -9.60
C SER A 414 -3.79 61.17 -9.36
N ARG A 415 -4.49 61.63 -8.32
CA ARG A 415 -4.63 63.06 -7.99
C ARG A 415 -3.33 63.67 -7.48
N ARG A 416 -3.10 64.94 -7.84
CA ARG A 416 -1.92 65.72 -7.45
C ARG A 416 -2.32 67.15 -7.08
N PHE A 417 -1.63 67.72 -6.10
CA PHE A 417 -1.66 69.13 -5.76
C PHE A 417 -1.00 69.98 -6.84
N ASN A 418 -1.56 71.16 -7.11
CA ASN A 418 -0.87 72.17 -7.91
C ASN A 418 0.23 72.85 -7.05
N LEU A 419 1.42 73.08 -7.61
CA LEU A 419 2.53 73.76 -6.93
C LEU A 419 2.60 75.26 -7.23
N GLU A 420 1.79 75.77 -8.14
CA GLU A 420 1.71 77.18 -8.50
C GLU A 420 1.05 78.00 -7.38
N GLY A 421 1.58 79.20 -7.11
CA GLY A 421 1.09 80.09 -6.04
C GLY A 421 1.34 79.63 -4.59
N LYS A 422 1.91 78.43 -4.37
CA LYS A 422 2.23 77.90 -3.03
C LYS A 422 3.68 78.16 -2.64
N GLU A 423 3.87 78.72 -1.44
CA GLU A 423 5.16 79.00 -0.82
C GLU A 423 5.30 78.39 0.59
N GLY A 424 6.53 78.30 1.09
CA GLY A 424 6.84 77.80 2.43
C GLY A 424 6.29 76.40 2.70
N PHE A 425 5.74 76.21 3.91
CA PHE A 425 5.23 74.92 4.39
C PHE A 425 4.23 74.25 3.43
N PHE A 426 3.29 75.00 2.86
CA PHE A 426 2.26 74.43 1.98
C PHE A 426 2.82 73.90 0.66
N ARG A 427 3.93 74.47 0.17
CA ARG A 427 4.64 73.97 -1.02
C ARG A 427 5.31 72.63 -0.73
N GLU A 428 6.09 72.56 0.35
CA GLU A 428 6.78 71.34 0.79
C GLU A 428 5.79 70.20 1.11
N LEU A 429 4.67 70.52 1.75
CA LEU A 429 3.58 69.57 2.00
C LEU A 429 2.98 69.04 0.69
N SER A 430 2.69 69.93 -0.27
CA SER A 430 2.14 69.54 -1.58
C SER A 430 3.10 68.64 -2.38
N ILE A 431 4.41 68.93 -2.35
CA ILE A 431 5.45 68.09 -2.96
C ILE A 431 5.49 66.71 -2.27
N SER A 432 5.52 66.69 -0.94
CA SER A 432 5.60 65.47 -0.14
C SER A 432 4.40 64.54 -0.37
N ILE A 433 3.17 65.10 -0.39
CA ILE A 433 1.96 64.29 -0.67
C ILE A 433 1.95 63.84 -2.14
N ASN A 434 2.33 64.69 -3.10
CA ASN A 434 2.43 64.28 -4.51
C ASN A 434 3.39 63.10 -4.72
N GLN A 435 4.53 63.08 -4.01
CA GLN A 435 5.49 61.99 -4.09
C GLN A 435 5.00 60.71 -3.40
N LEU A 436 4.29 60.83 -2.28
CA LEU A 436 3.61 59.70 -1.63
C LEU A 436 2.53 59.10 -2.55
N MET A 437 1.69 59.94 -3.16
CA MET A 437 0.68 59.52 -4.12
C MET A 437 1.30 58.80 -5.33
N GLN A 438 2.39 59.35 -5.90
CA GLN A 438 3.12 58.72 -7.01
C GLN A 438 3.68 57.34 -6.63
N THR A 439 4.27 57.21 -5.44
CA THR A 439 4.85 55.94 -4.99
C THR A 439 3.75 54.89 -4.74
N SER A 440 2.66 55.29 -4.08
CA SER A 440 1.50 54.43 -3.83
C SER A 440 0.82 53.99 -5.13
N GLU A 441 0.57 54.91 -6.06
CA GLU A 441 -0.01 54.61 -7.37
C GLU A 441 0.84 53.60 -8.15
N THR A 442 2.16 53.83 -8.23
CA THR A 442 3.06 52.98 -9.02
C THR A 442 3.15 51.58 -8.40
N GLY A 443 3.42 51.48 -7.09
CA GLY A 443 3.59 50.20 -6.42
C GLY A 443 2.30 49.37 -6.36
N LEU A 444 1.15 49.98 -6.13
CA LEU A 444 -0.13 49.26 -6.12
C LEU A 444 -0.53 48.79 -7.53
N ASN A 445 -0.32 49.63 -8.56
CA ASN A 445 -0.61 49.24 -9.94
C ASN A 445 0.28 48.08 -10.43
N GLU A 446 1.54 47.99 -9.98
CA GLU A 446 2.40 46.84 -10.29
C GLU A 446 1.91 45.55 -9.64
N VAL A 447 1.50 45.59 -8.36
CA VAL A 447 0.92 44.41 -7.69
C VAL A 447 -0.40 43.99 -8.35
N VAL A 448 -1.25 44.94 -8.72
CA VAL A 448 -2.48 44.67 -9.50
C VAL A 448 -2.15 44.05 -10.86
N ARG A 449 -1.10 44.52 -11.56
CA ARG A 449 -0.63 43.95 -12.82
C ARG A 449 -0.20 42.49 -12.65
N ILE A 450 0.58 42.18 -11.62
CA ILE A 450 1.02 40.81 -11.31
C ILE A 450 -0.17 39.93 -10.94
N LEU A 451 -1.03 40.33 -10.00
CA LEU A 451 -2.19 39.53 -9.61
C LEU A 451 -3.16 39.26 -10.78
N ASN A 452 -3.27 40.20 -11.73
CA ASN A 452 -4.03 40.01 -12.97
C ASN A 452 -3.32 39.08 -13.98
N ALA A 453 -1.99 39.01 -13.96
CA ALA A 453 -1.23 37.99 -14.69
C ALA A 453 -1.49 36.59 -14.08
N LEU A 454 -1.30 36.42 -12.76
CA LEU A 454 -1.57 35.15 -12.06
C LEU A 454 -3.01 34.66 -12.27
N SER A 455 -4.01 35.55 -12.23
CA SER A 455 -5.43 35.16 -12.39
C SER A 455 -5.74 34.61 -13.79
N ARG A 456 -4.89 34.88 -14.78
CA ARG A 456 -4.95 34.34 -16.15
C ARG A 456 -3.98 33.16 -16.37
N GLY A 457 -3.35 32.66 -15.30
CA GLY A 457 -2.33 31.62 -15.35
C GLY A 457 -0.98 32.10 -15.88
N ASP A 458 -0.75 33.41 -15.99
CA ASP A 458 0.49 33.97 -16.53
C ASP A 458 1.53 34.16 -15.43
N LEU A 459 2.51 33.26 -15.37
CA LEU A 459 3.58 33.20 -14.37
C LEU A 459 4.92 33.75 -14.91
N THR A 460 4.90 34.46 -16.04
CA THR A 460 6.11 35.09 -16.62
C THR A 460 6.38 36.49 -16.09
N GLU A 461 5.41 37.09 -15.40
CA GLU A 461 5.41 38.49 -14.99
C GLU A 461 5.93 38.68 -13.56
N THR A 462 6.84 39.63 -13.37
CA THR A 462 7.40 40.01 -12.05
C THR A 462 7.52 41.52 -11.88
N ILE A 463 7.67 41.99 -10.64
CA ILE A 463 7.93 43.39 -10.29
C ILE A 463 9.44 43.62 -10.28
N THR A 464 9.92 44.46 -11.19
CA THR A 464 11.34 44.77 -11.37
C THR A 464 11.78 46.05 -10.67
N ASN A 465 10.90 47.07 -10.59
CA ASN A 465 11.18 48.35 -9.95
C ASN A 465 11.56 48.21 -8.46
N ASP A 466 12.39 49.11 -7.94
CA ASP A 466 12.88 49.05 -6.57
C ASP A 466 12.05 49.88 -5.61
N TYR A 467 11.69 49.25 -4.48
CA TYR A 467 10.88 49.83 -3.42
C TYR A 467 11.52 49.55 -2.05
N VAL A 468 11.23 50.43 -1.09
CA VAL A 468 11.73 50.34 0.28
C VAL A 468 10.58 50.18 1.28
N GLY A 469 10.87 49.60 2.45
CA GLY A 469 9.86 49.36 3.48
C GLY A 469 8.76 48.41 2.99
N THR A 470 7.51 48.70 3.35
CA THR A 470 6.36 47.82 3.05
C THR A 470 6.13 47.60 1.56
N PHE A 471 6.41 48.57 0.69
CA PHE A 471 6.29 48.37 -0.77
C PHE A 471 7.37 47.42 -1.31
N GLY A 472 8.57 47.42 -0.72
CA GLY A 472 9.63 46.43 -1.02
C GLY A 472 9.20 45.02 -0.63
N GLN A 473 8.69 44.86 0.60
CA GLN A 473 8.12 43.58 1.04
C GLN A 473 6.97 43.10 0.12
N LEU A 474 6.10 44.02 -0.33
CA LEU A 474 4.98 43.69 -1.22
C LEU A 474 5.45 43.22 -2.61
N LYS A 475 6.54 43.82 -3.14
CA LYS A 475 7.26 43.32 -4.34
C LYS A 475 7.79 41.92 -4.10
N ASP A 476 8.55 41.73 -3.03
CA ASP A 476 9.28 40.49 -2.76
C ASP A 476 8.32 39.32 -2.50
N ASP A 477 7.25 39.54 -1.73
CA ASP A 477 6.19 38.55 -1.48
C ASP A 477 5.43 38.19 -2.78
N SER A 478 5.14 39.18 -3.63
CA SER A 478 4.48 38.95 -4.93
C SER A 478 5.35 38.13 -5.88
N ASN A 479 6.62 38.50 -6.02
CA ASN A 479 7.58 37.79 -6.87
C ASN A 479 7.86 36.37 -6.32
N THR A 480 8.00 36.21 -5.00
CA THR A 480 8.17 34.91 -4.35
C THR A 480 6.96 34.00 -4.60
N THR A 481 5.75 34.56 -4.63
CA THR A 481 4.52 33.82 -4.96
C THR A 481 4.54 33.33 -6.41
N VAL A 482 4.96 34.17 -7.37
CA VAL A 482 5.14 33.77 -8.78
C VAL A 482 6.13 32.62 -8.91
N GLU A 483 7.35 32.77 -8.37
CA GLU A 483 8.39 31.74 -8.48
C GLU A 483 8.01 30.44 -7.76
N THR A 484 7.32 30.51 -6.62
CA THR A 484 6.82 29.32 -5.91
C THR A 484 5.77 28.57 -6.74
N LEU A 485 4.80 29.28 -7.33
CA LEU A 485 3.80 28.66 -8.21
C LEU A 485 4.43 28.08 -9.48
N LYS A 486 5.38 28.79 -10.07
CA LYS A 486 6.15 28.35 -11.24
C LYS A 486 6.94 27.06 -10.96
N ALA A 487 7.61 26.98 -9.81
CA ALA A 487 8.30 25.76 -9.38
C ALA A 487 7.35 24.57 -9.19
N ILE A 488 6.19 24.79 -8.56
CA ILE A 488 5.15 23.75 -8.39
C ILE A 488 4.61 23.28 -9.74
N ILE A 489 4.32 24.21 -10.66
CA ILE A 489 3.81 23.92 -12.01
C ILE A 489 4.82 23.08 -12.82
N ASN A 490 6.11 23.44 -12.78
CA ASN A 490 7.15 22.64 -13.43
C ASN A 490 7.28 21.24 -12.81
N GLN A 491 7.27 21.12 -11.48
CA GLN A 491 7.31 19.81 -10.81
C GLN A 491 6.12 18.91 -11.17
N ILE A 492 4.91 19.46 -11.32
CA ILE A 492 3.74 18.69 -11.76
C ILE A 492 3.90 18.24 -13.21
N LYS A 493 4.45 19.08 -14.08
CA LYS A 493 4.73 18.72 -15.48
C LYS A 493 5.75 17.59 -15.58
N ASP A 494 6.89 17.72 -14.89
CA ASP A 494 7.95 16.70 -14.89
C ASP A 494 7.44 15.36 -14.32
N ALA A 495 6.59 15.41 -13.28
CA ALA A 495 5.94 14.23 -12.74
C ALA A 495 4.95 13.59 -13.72
N ALA A 496 4.16 14.38 -14.46
CA ALA A 496 3.22 13.87 -15.45
C ALA A 496 3.94 13.24 -16.68
N ASP A 497 5.02 13.86 -17.16
CA ASP A 497 5.86 13.30 -18.23
C ASP A 497 6.54 11.98 -17.78
N SER A 498 6.93 11.90 -16.50
CA SER A 498 7.46 10.67 -15.88
C SER A 498 6.40 9.56 -15.78
N ILE A 499 5.17 9.89 -15.37
CA ILE A 499 4.04 8.93 -15.33
C ILE A 499 3.72 8.44 -16.73
N ASN A 500 3.66 9.33 -17.73
CA ASN A 500 3.39 8.97 -19.13
C ASN A 500 4.45 8.00 -19.69
N THR A 501 5.72 8.26 -19.39
CA THR A 501 6.84 7.37 -19.77
C THR A 501 6.71 5.99 -19.11
N GLY A 502 6.56 5.95 -17.77
CA GLY A 502 6.39 4.68 -17.04
C GLY A 502 5.13 3.91 -17.45
N THR A 503 4.06 4.60 -17.85
CA THR A 503 2.82 3.97 -18.32
C THR A 503 3.02 3.29 -19.67
N LYS A 504 3.81 3.87 -20.57
CA LYS A 504 4.19 3.23 -21.85
C LYS A 504 5.09 2.01 -21.66
N GLU A 505 5.99 2.06 -20.68
CA GLU A 505 6.79 0.89 -20.28
C GLU A 505 5.90 -0.21 -19.70
N ILE A 506 4.93 0.12 -18.83
CA ILE A 506 3.92 -0.82 -18.32
C ILE A 506 3.13 -1.43 -19.48
N ALA A 507 2.60 -0.63 -20.40
CA ALA A 507 1.84 -1.13 -21.55
C ALA A 507 2.68 -2.09 -22.43
N SER A 508 3.95 -1.77 -22.67
CA SER A 508 4.86 -2.65 -23.40
C SER A 508 5.16 -3.96 -22.65
N GLY A 509 5.44 -3.89 -21.35
CA GLY A 509 5.70 -5.07 -20.51
C GLY A 509 4.46 -5.96 -20.35
N ASN A 510 3.28 -5.36 -20.32
CA ASN A 510 2.02 -6.08 -20.21
C ASN A 510 1.65 -6.82 -21.51
N ASN A 511 2.02 -6.28 -22.68
CA ASN A 511 1.93 -6.99 -23.96
C ASN A 511 2.88 -8.21 -24.03
N ASP A 512 4.12 -8.10 -23.51
CA ASP A 512 5.02 -9.26 -23.39
C ASP A 512 4.45 -10.32 -22.44
N LEU A 513 3.90 -9.89 -21.30
CA LEU A 513 3.28 -10.79 -20.33
C LEU A 513 2.05 -11.49 -20.93
N SER A 514 1.23 -10.79 -21.71
CA SER A 514 0.09 -11.36 -22.45
C SER A 514 0.55 -12.48 -23.39
N TYR A 515 1.51 -12.19 -24.27
CA TYR A 515 2.06 -13.15 -25.22
C TYR A 515 2.68 -14.38 -24.54
N ARG A 516 3.42 -14.17 -23.44
CA ARG A 516 3.99 -15.28 -22.65
C ARG A 516 2.92 -16.10 -21.93
N THR A 517 1.84 -15.48 -21.48
CA THR A 517 0.69 -16.17 -20.87
C THR A 517 -0.03 -17.05 -21.89
N GLU A 518 -0.22 -16.57 -23.13
CA GLU A 518 -0.75 -17.37 -24.24
C GLU A 518 0.17 -18.55 -24.60
N GLN A 519 1.48 -18.33 -24.70
CA GLN A 519 2.46 -19.41 -24.93
C GLN A 519 2.48 -20.44 -23.79
N GLN A 520 2.33 -19.99 -22.54
CA GLN A 520 2.26 -20.86 -21.38
C GLN A 520 0.98 -21.71 -21.41
N ALA A 521 -0.18 -21.12 -21.72
CA ALA A 521 -1.44 -21.86 -21.88
C ALA A 521 -1.33 -22.94 -22.97
N ALA A 522 -0.77 -22.62 -24.14
CA ALA A 522 -0.55 -23.59 -25.20
C ALA A 522 0.41 -24.73 -24.77
N SER A 523 1.46 -24.40 -24.01
CA SER A 523 2.42 -25.38 -23.49
C SER A 523 1.79 -26.30 -22.42
N LEU A 524 0.93 -25.75 -21.56
CA LEU A 524 0.16 -26.51 -20.57
C LEU A 524 -0.84 -27.46 -21.24
N GLN A 525 -1.57 -27.00 -22.26
CA GLN A 525 -2.46 -27.86 -23.06
C GLN A 525 -1.73 -29.04 -23.71
N GLN A 526 -0.57 -28.81 -24.32
CA GLN A 526 0.25 -29.89 -24.88
C GLN A 526 0.77 -30.85 -23.80
N THR A 527 1.15 -30.32 -22.63
CA THR A 527 1.62 -31.13 -21.50
C THR A 527 0.50 -32.00 -20.95
N ALA A 528 -0.71 -31.45 -20.77
CA ALA A 528 -1.90 -32.19 -20.33
C ALA A 528 -2.24 -33.34 -21.30
N ALA A 529 -2.29 -33.06 -22.61
CA ALA A 529 -2.52 -34.09 -23.62
C ALA A 529 -1.47 -35.21 -23.60
N SER A 530 -0.20 -34.86 -23.33
CA SER A 530 0.88 -35.85 -23.17
C SER A 530 0.72 -36.66 -21.87
N MET A 531 0.22 -36.06 -20.78
CA MET A 531 -0.07 -36.77 -19.53
C MET A 531 -1.25 -37.72 -19.65
N ASP A 532 -2.28 -37.39 -20.45
CA ASP A 532 -3.37 -38.32 -20.76
C ASP A 532 -2.86 -39.55 -21.54
N GLU A 533 -2.00 -39.34 -22.56
CA GLU A 533 -1.36 -40.43 -23.31
C GLU A 533 -0.46 -41.30 -22.43
N LEU A 534 0.34 -40.69 -21.55
CA LEU A 534 1.15 -41.39 -20.55
C LEU A 534 0.28 -42.17 -19.55
N THR A 535 -0.83 -41.59 -19.07
CA THR A 535 -1.79 -42.27 -18.18
C THR A 535 -2.35 -43.52 -18.84
N SER A 536 -2.79 -43.42 -20.10
CA SER A 536 -3.27 -44.56 -20.87
C SER A 536 -2.18 -45.62 -21.06
N THR A 537 -0.95 -45.21 -21.34
CA THR A 537 0.19 -46.10 -21.53
C THR A 537 0.56 -46.86 -20.26
N VAL A 538 0.63 -46.18 -19.11
CA VAL A 538 0.88 -46.79 -17.79
C VAL A 538 -0.25 -47.73 -17.39
N GLN A 539 -1.51 -47.37 -17.68
CA GLN A 539 -2.65 -48.25 -17.43
C GLN A 539 -2.62 -49.52 -18.30
N ASN A 540 -2.25 -49.41 -19.58
CA ASN A 540 -2.06 -50.54 -20.48
C ASN A 540 -0.88 -51.42 -20.04
N ASN A 541 0.24 -50.83 -19.59
CA ASN A 541 1.38 -51.58 -19.05
C ASN A 541 1.01 -52.38 -17.81
N ALA A 542 0.25 -51.80 -16.87
CA ALA A 542 -0.26 -52.52 -15.70
C ALA A 542 -1.17 -53.71 -16.10
N ALA A 543 -2.08 -53.51 -17.07
CA ALA A 543 -2.96 -54.57 -17.55
C ALA A 543 -2.18 -55.69 -18.27
N ASN A 544 -1.21 -55.33 -19.10
CA ASN A 544 -0.33 -56.26 -19.80
C ASN A 544 0.54 -57.07 -18.82
N ALA A 545 1.09 -56.44 -17.79
CA ALA A 545 1.85 -57.13 -16.74
C ALA A 545 0.98 -58.12 -15.96
N GLN A 546 -0.25 -57.73 -15.60
CA GLN A 546 -1.21 -58.66 -14.98
C GLN A 546 -1.59 -59.84 -15.88
N GLN A 547 -1.74 -59.61 -17.20
CA GLN A 547 -2.02 -60.67 -18.16
C GLN A 547 -0.82 -61.60 -18.34
N ALA A 548 0.38 -61.07 -18.50
CA ALA A 548 1.62 -61.83 -18.58
C ALA A 548 1.89 -62.65 -17.32
N ASN A 549 1.56 -62.09 -16.14
CA ASN A 549 1.64 -62.81 -14.86
C ASN A 549 0.72 -64.05 -14.83
N ARG A 550 -0.52 -63.94 -15.32
CA ARG A 550 -1.43 -65.10 -15.42
C ARG A 550 -0.89 -66.16 -16.37
N LEU A 551 -0.41 -65.75 -17.55
CA LEU A 551 0.20 -66.67 -18.53
C LEU A 551 1.45 -67.36 -17.99
N ALA A 552 2.26 -66.67 -17.17
CA ALA A 552 3.41 -67.26 -16.49
C ALA A 552 2.97 -68.31 -15.45
N VAL A 553 1.96 -68.02 -14.61
CA VAL A 553 1.41 -68.99 -13.66
C VAL A 553 0.85 -70.22 -14.38
N ASP A 554 0.04 -70.04 -15.42
CA ASP A 554 -0.51 -71.14 -16.22
C ASP A 554 0.61 -72.01 -16.86
N ALA A 555 1.67 -71.38 -17.37
CA ALA A 555 2.83 -72.09 -17.91
C ALA A 555 3.63 -72.84 -16.84
N SER A 556 3.75 -72.28 -15.63
CA SER A 556 4.37 -72.94 -14.46
C SER A 556 3.59 -74.18 -14.05
N ASP A 557 2.26 -74.11 -14.01
CA ASP A 557 1.37 -75.24 -13.71
C ASP A 557 1.50 -76.37 -14.75
N ILE A 558 1.66 -76.04 -16.03
CA ILE A 558 1.88 -77.01 -17.11
C ILE A 558 3.28 -77.64 -16.98
N ALA A 559 4.31 -76.84 -16.74
CA ALA A 559 5.68 -77.33 -16.55
C ALA A 559 5.82 -78.23 -15.31
N SER A 560 5.17 -77.89 -14.20
CA SER A 560 5.12 -78.73 -12.98
C SER A 560 4.48 -80.10 -13.26
N LYS A 561 3.35 -80.14 -13.99
CA LYS A 561 2.75 -81.41 -14.44
C LYS A 561 3.69 -82.20 -15.38
N GLY A 562 4.52 -81.48 -16.14
CA GLY A 562 5.59 -82.07 -16.94
C GLY A 562 6.65 -82.78 -16.08
N VAL A 563 7.09 -82.15 -14.98
CA VAL A 563 8.01 -82.76 -14.00
C VAL A 563 7.39 -84.04 -13.41
N ASP A 564 6.12 -84.00 -12.99
CA ASP A 564 5.42 -85.17 -12.43
C ASP A 564 5.38 -86.35 -13.41
N VAL A 565 5.04 -86.10 -14.68
CA VAL A 565 4.99 -87.11 -15.74
C VAL A 565 6.39 -87.67 -16.03
N VAL A 566 7.42 -86.83 -16.08
CA VAL A 566 8.81 -87.28 -16.25
C VAL A 566 9.25 -88.15 -15.08
N GLY A 567 8.89 -87.80 -13.84
CA GLY A 567 9.13 -88.64 -12.66
C GLY A 567 8.49 -90.03 -12.76
N GLN A 568 7.26 -90.13 -13.29
CA GLN A 568 6.60 -91.42 -13.56
C GLN A 568 7.34 -92.25 -14.63
N VAL A 569 7.89 -91.60 -15.66
CA VAL A 569 8.71 -92.30 -16.68
C VAL A 569 10.02 -92.81 -16.09
N ILE A 570 10.67 -92.07 -15.18
CA ILE A 570 11.89 -92.54 -14.48
C ILE A 570 11.59 -93.80 -13.68
N MET A 571 10.55 -93.78 -12.83
CA MET A 571 10.13 -94.98 -12.06
C MET A 571 9.86 -96.17 -12.98
N THR A 572 9.16 -95.96 -14.10
CA THR A 572 8.88 -97.02 -15.07
C THR A 572 10.15 -97.57 -15.74
N MET A 573 11.15 -96.72 -16.02
CA MET A 573 12.44 -97.15 -16.57
C MET A 573 13.26 -97.96 -15.56
N ASP A 574 13.20 -97.61 -14.28
CA ASP A 574 13.86 -98.36 -13.21
C ASP A 574 13.19 -99.73 -12.99
N ASP A 575 11.85 -99.82 -13.03
CA ASP A 575 11.09 -101.08 -13.01
C ASP A 575 11.45 -102.01 -14.19
N ILE A 576 11.61 -101.43 -15.40
CA ILE A 576 12.05 -102.15 -16.60
C ILE A 576 13.50 -102.61 -16.45
N ASN A 577 14.38 -101.79 -15.86
CA ASN A 577 15.77 -102.12 -15.62
C ASN A 577 15.91 -103.28 -14.63
N GLU A 578 15.18 -103.25 -13.51
CA GLU A 578 15.14 -104.34 -12.52
C GLU A 578 14.58 -105.63 -13.14
N SER A 579 13.49 -105.53 -13.92
CA SER A 579 12.90 -106.66 -14.64
C SER A 579 13.87 -107.28 -15.64
N SER A 580 14.65 -106.45 -16.34
CA SER A 580 15.66 -106.90 -17.30
C SER A 580 16.84 -107.60 -16.61
N HIS A 581 17.27 -107.10 -15.45
CA HIS A 581 18.27 -107.78 -14.62
C HIS A 581 17.79 -109.17 -14.16
N LYS A 582 16.55 -109.28 -13.64
CA LYS A 582 15.94 -110.57 -13.26
C LYS A 582 15.87 -111.56 -14.43
N ILE A 583 15.55 -111.10 -15.64
CA ILE A 583 15.60 -111.96 -16.84
C ILE A 583 17.05 -112.40 -17.11
N GLY A 584 18.04 -111.52 -16.98
CA GLY A 584 19.46 -111.86 -17.10
C GLY A 584 19.92 -112.96 -16.13
N GLU A 585 19.47 -112.91 -14.88
CA GLU A 585 19.71 -113.95 -13.87
C GLU A 585 19.08 -115.30 -14.29
N ILE A 586 17.81 -115.29 -14.70
CA ILE A 586 17.09 -116.50 -15.16
C ILE A 586 17.79 -117.13 -16.37
N ILE A 587 18.23 -116.32 -17.34
CA ILE A 587 18.98 -116.81 -18.51
C ILE A 587 20.33 -117.41 -18.11
N SER A 588 20.99 -116.85 -17.09
CA SER A 588 22.22 -117.43 -16.55
C SER A 588 21.97 -118.81 -15.90
N VAL A 589 20.86 -118.99 -15.19
CA VAL A 589 20.46 -120.32 -14.66
C VAL A 589 20.12 -121.31 -15.78
N ILE A 590 19.54 -120.85 -16.89
CA ILE A 590 19.25 -121.70 -18.06
C ILE A 590 20.56 -122.15 -18.75
N ASP A 591 21.55 -121.28 -18.85
CA ASP A 591 22.89 -121.61 -19.36
C ASP A 591 23.59 -122.66 -18.46
N ASP A 592 23.53 -122.49 -17.14
CA ASP A 592 24.03 -123.48 -16.17
C ASP A 592 23.33 -124.84 -16.31
N ILE A 593 22.00 -124.87 -16.47
CA ILE A 593 21.23 -126.10 -16.71
C ILE A 593 21.62 -126.75 -18.04
N ALA A 594 21.84 -125.96 -19.10
CA ALA A 594 22.29 -126.46 -20.40
C ALA A 594 23.70 -127.05 -20.31
N PHE A 595 24.62 -126.40 -19.59
CA PHE A 595 25.95 -126.92 -19.31
C PHE A 595 25.91 -128.24 -18.52
N GLN A 596 25.15 -128.30 -17.43
CA GLN A 596 24.94 -129.53 -16.66
C GLN A 596 24.36 -130.65 -17.52
N THR A 597 23.36 -130.36 -18.35
CA THR A 597 22.73 -131.33 -19.25
C THR A 597 23.72 -131.87 -20.29
N ASN A 598 24.59 -131.03 -20.85
CA ASN A 598 25.67 -131.43 -21.76
C ASN A 598 26.69 -132.37 -21.06
N ILE A 599 27.01 -132.15 -19.78
CA ILE A 599 27.87 -133.05 -19.00
C ILE A 599 27.17 -134.38 -18.68
N LEU A 600 25.89 -134.37 -18.28
CA LEU A 600 25.11 -135.60 -18.07
C LEU A 600 25.00 -136.42 -19.37
N ALA A 601 24.74 -135.76 -20.50
CA ALA A 601 24.64 -136.40 -21.81
C ALA A 601 25.98 -136.99 -22.28
N LEU A 602 27.10 -136.31 -22.00
CA LEU A 602 28.44 -136.85 -22.22
C LEU A 602 28.69 -138.11 -21.39
N ASN A 603 28.37 -138.09 -20.09
CA ASN A 603 28.50 -139.25 -19.21
C ASN A 603 27.62 -140.43 -19.67
N ALA A 604 26.39 -140.16 -20.08
CA ALA A 604 25.48 -141.17 -20.63
C ALA A 604 26.00 -141.76 -21.96
N ALA A 605 26.59 -140.94 -22.84
CA ALA A 605 27.21 -141.42 -24.08
C ALA A 605 28.43 -142.31 -23.83
N VAL A 606 29.25 -141.98 -22.82
CA VAL A 606 30.40 -142.81 -22.39
C VAL A 606 29.93 -144.15 -21.83
N GLU A 607 28.94 -144.18 -20.94
CA GLU A 607 28.45 -145.43 -20.36
C GLU A 607 27.67 -146.28 -21.40
N ALA A 608 26.98 -145.64 -22.35
CA ALA A 608 26.38 -146.33 -23.50
C ALA A 608 27.43 -146.94 -24.44
N ALA A 609 28.57 -146.28 -24.67
CA ALA A 609 29.70 -146.86 -25.41
C ALA A 609 30.34 -148.04 -24.64
N ARG A 610 30.37 -147.97 -23.31
CA ARG A 610 30.87 -149.03 -22.41
C ARG A 610 29.99 -150.28 -22.42
N ALA A 611 28.69 -150.15 -22.67
CA ALA A 611 27.72 -151.24 -22.77
C ALA A 611 27.72 -151.98 -24.13
N GLY A 612 28.57 -151.59 -25.09
CA GLY A 612 28.71 -152.26 -26.38
C GLY A 612 27.43 -152.23 -27.23
N ASP A 613 27.11 -153.33 -27.92
CA ASP A 613 25.97 -153.40 -28.85
C ASP A 613 24.61 -153.12 -28.20
N GLN A 614 24.45 -153.41 -26.90
CA GLN A 614 23.21 -153.12 -26.15
C GLN A 614 23.04 -151.61 -25.87
N GLY A 615 24.13 -150.84 -25.86
CA GLY A 615 24.12 -149.41 -25.59
C GLY A 615 23.82 -148.51 -26.80
N ARG A 616 23.80 -149.06 -28.03
CA ARG A 616 23.70 -148.27 -29.28
C ARG A 616 22.51 -147.31 -29.32
N GLY A 617 21.33 -147.73 -28.86
CA GLY A 617 20.15 -146.85 -28.80
C GLY A 617 20.31 -145.68 -27.81
N PHE A 618 20.85 -145.96 -26.63
CA PHE A 618 21.14 -144.95 -25.61
C PHE A 618 22.25 -143.98 -26.05
N ALA A 619 23.26 -144.45 -26.78
CA ALA A 619 24.34 -143.60 -27.29
C ALA A 619 23.80 -142.53 -28.28
N VAL A 620 22.86 -142.91 -29.16
CA VAL A 620 22.22 -141.96 -30.10
C VAL A 620 21.39 -140.92 -29.34
N VAL A 621 20.57 -141.36 -28.37
CA VAL A 621 19.79 -140.43 -27.53
C VAL A 621 20.70 -139.50 -26.73
N ALA A 622 21.79 -140.01 -26.17
CA ALA A 622 22.75 -139.20 -25.42
C ALA A 622 23.46 -138.15 -26.31
N VAL A 623 23.82 -138.48 -27.55
CA VAL A 623 24.34 -137.50 -28.52
C VAL A 623 23.30 -136.45 -28.87
N GLU A 624 22.03 -136.83 -29.05
CA GLU A 624 20.97 -135.88 -29.39
C GLU A 624 20.63 -134.93 -28.22
N VAL A 625 20.56 -135.45 -26.99
CA VAL A 625 20.41 -134.62 -25.77
C VAL A 625 21.61 -133.68 -25.61
N ARG A 626 22.82 -134.14 -25.94
CA ARG A 626 24.03 -133.29 -25.91
C ARG A 626 23.97 -132.16 -26.95
N ASN A 627 23.56 -132.47 -28.18
CA ASN A 627 23.35 -131.46 -29.23
C ASN A 627 22.28 -130.44 -28.84
N LEU A 628 21.17 -130.90 -28.24
CA LEU A 628 20.11 -130.03 -27.74
C LEU A 628 20.60 -129.12 -26.61
N ALA A 629 21.36 -129.66 -25.65
CA ALA A 629 21.95 -128.90 -24.57
C ALA A 629 22.95 -127.84 -25.07
N GLN A 630 23.80 -128.19 -26.05
CA GLN A 630 24.72 -127.24 -26.66
C GLN A 630 23.98 -126.12 -27.43
N ARG A 631 22.90 -126.45 -28.15
CA ARG A 631 22.02 -125.45 -28.77
C ARG A 631 21.32 -124.54 -27.75
N ALA A 632 20.90 -125.09 -26.62
CA ALA A 632 20.28 -124.33 -25.53
C ALA A 632 21.27 -123.34 -24.89
N ALA A 633 22.52 -123.77 -24.64
CA ALA A 633 23.59 -122.89 -24.15
C ALA A 633 23.92 -121.76 -25.15
N THR A 634 24.02 -122.05 -26.45
CA THR A 634 24.22 -121.01 -27.48
C THR A 634 23.06 -120.00 -27.49
N ALA A 635 21.81 -120.47 -27.46
CA ALA A 635 20.65 -119.58 -27.41
C ALA A 635 20.57 -118.76 -26.11
N ALA A 636 20.91 -119.35 -24.96
CA ALA A 636 21.00 -118.63 -23.68
C ALA A 636 22.09 -117.55 -23.72
N GLY A 637 23.26 -117.84 -24.31
CA GLY A 637 24.33 -116.87 -24.54
C GLY A 637 23.91 -115.70 -25.43
N GLU A 638 23.22 -115.97 -26.54
CA GLU A 638 22.66 -114.93 -27.43
C GLU A 638 21.63 -114.04 -26.72
N ILE A 639 20.70 -114.64 -25.96
CA ILE A 639 19.72 -113.88 -25.16
C ILE A 639 20.42 -113.06 -24.08
N LYS A 640 21.45 -113.60 -23.41
CA LYS A 640 22.22 -112.89 -22.39
C LYS A 640 22.90 -111.63 -22.94
N ILE A 641 23.41 -111.68 -24.17
CA ILE A 641 23.95 -110.51 -24.88
C ILE A 641 22.85 -109.48 -25.14
N LEU A 642 21.69 -109.91 -25.67
CA LEU A 642 20.54 -109.02 -25.96
C LEU A 642 19.96 -108.36 -24.70
N ILE A 643 19.91 -109.08 -23.58
CA ILE A 643 19.44 -108.53 -22.29
C ILE A 643 20.44 -107.51 -21.74
N ASN A 644 21.75 -107.79 -21.81
CA ASN A 644 22.77 -106.81 -21.40
C ASN A 644 22.75 -105.53 -22.25
N ASP A 645 22.57 -105.65 -23.57
CA ASP A 645 22.37 -104.50 -24.47
C ASP A 645 21.08 -103.72 -24.14
N SER A 646 20.00 -104.43 -23.79
CA SER A 646 18.73 -103.83 -23.36
C SER A 646 18.88 -103.07 -22.04
N VAL A 647 19.52 -103.65 -21.03
CA VAL A 647 19.87 -102.99 -19.75
C VAL A 647 20.71 -101.73 -20.01
N GLY A 648 21.71 -101.81 -20.88
CA GLY A 648 22.53 -100.66 -21.27
C GLY A 648 21.70 -99.52 -21.90
N LYS A 649 20.76 -99.86 -22.79
CA LYS A 649 19.85 -98.90 -23.44
C LYS A 649 18.84 -98.29 -22.46
N VAL A 650 18.26 -99.08 -21.55
CA VAL A 650 17.32 -98.60 -20.52
C VAL A 650 18.04 -97.68 -19.53
N SER A 651 19.25 -98.04 -19.07
CA SER A 651 20.08 -97.17 -18.23
C SER A 651 20.46 -95.86 -18.93
N GLY A 652 20.78 -95.90 -20.22
CA GLY A 652 21.00 -94.69 -21.04
C GLY A 652 19.73 -93.83 -21.16
N GLY A 653 18.58 -94.46 -21.38
CA GLY A 653 17.28 -93.79 -21.44
C GLY A 653 16.90 -93.12 -20.12
N SER A 654 17.02 -93.83 -18.99
CA SER A 654 16.76 -93.31 -17.64
C SER A 654 17.57 -92.04 -17.36
N LYS A 655 18.87 -92.01 -17.72
CA LYS A 655 19.72 -90.81 -17.60
C LYS A 655 19.22 -89.62 -18.44
N LEU A 656 18.81 -89.84 -19.69
CA LEU A 656 18.29 -88.78 -20.56
C LEU A 656 16.95 -88.24 -20.05
N VAL A 657 16.08 -89.11 -19.54
CA VAL A 657 14.79 -88.72 -18.94
C VAL A 657 15.01 -87.95 -17.63
N ALA A 658 15.94 -88.37 -16.77
CA ALA A 658 16.32 -87.64 -15.55
C ALA A 658 16.87 -86.24 -15.87
N GLN A 659 17.72 -86.12 -16.89
CA GLN A 659 18.22 -84.82 -17.36
C GLN A 659 17.08 -83.93 -17.90
N ALA A 660 16.13 -84.49 -18.65
CA ALA A 660 14.96 -83.76 -19.11
C ALA A 660 14.07 -83.27 -17.95
N GLY A 661 13.97 -84.06 -16.87
CA GLY A 661 13.28 -83.67 -15.63
C GLY A 661 13.94 -82.47 -14.95
N GLN A 662 15.27 -82.49 -14.81
CA GLN A 662 16.02 -81.35 -14.29
C GLN A 662 15.82 -80.09 -15.14
N THR A 663 15.86 -80.19 -16.48
CA THR A 663 15.60 -79.03 -17.35
C THR A 663 14.16 -78.49 -17.20
N MET A 664 13.17 -79.34 -16.93
CA MET A 664 11.81 -78.87 -16.62
C MET A 664 11.74 -78.13 -15.28
N GLU A 665 12.49 -78.56 -14.26
CA GLU A 665 12.60 -77.85 -12.99
C GLU A 665 13.29 -76.48 -13.15
N GLU A 666 14.34 -76.38 -13.98
CA GLU A 666 14.98 -75.13 -14.37
C GLU A 666 14.02 -74.17 -15.12
N ILE A 667 13.12 -74.71 -15.95
CA ILE A 667 12.06 -73.96 -16.62
C ILE A 667 11.04 -73.40 -15.61
N VAL A 668 10.56 -74.22 -14.66
CA VAL A 668 9.62 -73.77 -13.60
C VAL A 668 10.24 -72.62 -12.80
N ASN A 669 11.49 -72.76 -12.37
CA ASN A 669 12.21 -71.71 -11.65
C ASN A 669 12.36 -70.41 -12.49
N SER A 670 12.62 -70.54 -13.79
CA SER A 670 12.72 -69.39 -14.71
C SER A 670 11.37 -68.67 -14.87
N ILE A 671 10.27 -69.42 -14.98
CA ILE A 671 8.90 -68.87 -15.07
C ILE A 671 8.49 -68.18 -13.76
N HIS A 672 8.93 -68.69 -12.60
CA HIS A 672 8.75 -68.01 -11.32
C HIS A 672 9.46 -66.64 -11.30
N GLY A 673 10.67 -66.54 -11.89
CA GLY A 673 11.37 -65.27 -12.10
C GLY A 673 10.58 -64.27 -12.97
N VAL A 674 9.95 -64.73 -14.05
CA VAL A 674 9.05 -63.90 -14.88
C VAL A 674 7.84 -63.42 -14.09
N THR A 675 7.23 -64.30 -13.30
CA THR A 675 6.09 -63.98 -12.41
C THR A 675 6.46 -62.86 -11.43
N LYS A 676 7.65 -62.93 -10.80
CA LYS A 676 8.17 -61.88 -9.92
C LYS A 676 8.34 -60.54 -10.64
N MET A 677 8.96 -60.53 -11.82
CA MET A 677 9.14 -59.31 -12.61
C MET A 677 7.81 -58.67 -13.04
N MET A 678 6.79 -59.46 -13.39
CA MET A 678 5.47 -58.92 -13.73
C MET A 678 4.75 -58.31 -12.51
N ALA A 679 4.94 -58.87 -11.32
CA ALA A 679 4.45 -58.26 -10.08
C ALA A 679 5.14 -56.92 -9.80
N GLU A 680 6.47 -56.85 -9.92
CA GLU A 680 7.26 -55.61 -9.77
C GLU A 680 6.81 -54.52 -10.76
N ILE A 681 6.62 -54.86 -12.05
CA ILE A 681 6.10 -53.93 -13.06
C ILE A 681 4.68 -53.46 -12.72
N THR A 682 3.83 -54.33 -12.16
CA THR A 682 2.47 -53.97 -11.76
C THR A 682 2.48 -52.95 -10.62
N THR A 683 3.35 -53.14 -9.61
CA THR A 683 3.55 -52.19 -8.51
C THR A 683 4.10 -50.86 -9.01
N ALA A 684 5.19 -50.88 -9.78
CA ALA A 684 5.78 -49.67 -10.35
C ALA A 684 4.81 -48.88 -11.25
N SER A 685 3.95 -49.58 -12.01
CA SER A 685 2.89 -48.94 -12.81
C SER A 685 1.77 -48.33 -11.97
N ALA A 686 1.53 -48.84 -10.76
CA ALA A 686 0.59 -48.23 -9.82
C ALA A 686 1.18 -46.96 -9.18
N GLU A 687 2.47 -46.98 -8.82
CA GLU A 687 3.20 -45.81 -8.33
C GLU A 687 3.31 -44.71 -9.39
N GLN A 688 3.66 -45.06 -10.64
CA GLN A 688 3.67 -44.13 -11.77
C GLN A 688 2.31 -43.45 -11.98
N ARG A 689 1.21 -44.18 -11.84
CA ARG A 689 -0.14 -43.61 -11.96
C ARG A 689 -0.42 -42.57 -10.86
N SER A 690 -0.04 -42.86 -9.62
CA SER A 690 -0.14 -41.91 -8.50
C SER A 690 0.72 -40.66 -8.74
N GLY A 691 1.94 -40.84 -9.25
CA GLY A 691 2.81 -39.73 -9.66
C GLY A 691 2.21 -38.86 -10.78
N ILE A 692 1.60 -39.48 -11.80
CA ILE A 692 0.92 -38.75 -12.89
C ILE A 692 -0.33 -38.01 -12.36
N GLU A 693 -1.07 -38.57 -11.40
CA GLU A 693 -2.19 -37.87 -10.75
C GLU A 693 -1.73 -36.59 -10.04
N GLN A 694 -0.61 -36.65 -9.31
CA GLN A 694 0.00 -35.46 -8.69
C GLN A 694 0.47 -34.43 -9.72
N VAL A 695 1.06 -34.88 -10.84
CA VAL A 695 1.46 -34.00 -11.95
C VAL A 695 0.24 -33.34 -12.60
N ASN A 696 -0.87 -34.07 -12.79
CA ASN A 696 -2.12 -33.51 -13.31
C ASN A 696 -2.73 -32.46 -12.36
N GLN A 697 -2.66 -32.67 -11.05
CA GLN A 697 -3.04 -31.65 -10.06
C GLN A 697 -2.15 -30.39 -10.16
N ALA A 698 -0.84 -30.56 -10.33
CA ALA A 698 0.08 -29.43 -10.54
C ALA A 698 -0.20 -28.68 -11.86
N ILE A 699 -0.51 -29.39 -12.95
CA ILE A 699 -0.91 -28.79 -14.23
C ILE A 699 -2.21 -27.99 -14.07
N ALA A 700 -3.20 -28.51 -13.35
CA ALA A 700 -4.46 -27.79 -13.07
C ALA A 700 -4.23 -26.49 -12.25
N GLN A 701 -3.31 -26.53 -11.28
CA GLN A 701 -2.90 -25.32 -10.55
C GLN A 701 -2.16 -24.31 -11.45
N MET A 702 -1.28 -24.78 -12.34
CA MET A 702 -0.60 -23.93 -13.31
C MET A 702 -1.58 -23.32 -14.32
N ASP A 703 -2.59 -24.05 -14.77
CA ASP A 703 -3.64 -23.53 -15.65
C ASP A 703 -4.46 -22.44 -14.96
N ASN A 704 -4.89 -22.67 -13.71
CA ASN A 704 -5.59 -21.65 -12.93
C ASN A 704 -4.75 -20.37 -12.73
N ALA A 705 -3.46 -20.51 -12.42
CA ALA A 705 -2.53 -19.38 -12.33
C ALA A 705 -2.32 -18.69 -13.69
N THR A 706 -2.36 -19.43 -14.80
CA THR A 706 -2.24 -18.88 -16.16
C THR A 706 -3.49 -18.08 -16.54
N GLN A 707 -4.69 -18.59 -16.21
CA GLN A 707 -5.95 -17.84 -16.36
C GLN A 707 -5.97 -16.58 -15.47
N GLN A 708 -5.48 -16.67 -14.22
CA GLN A 708 -5.36 -15.52 -13.34
C GLN A 708 -4.36 -14.48 -13.88
N ASN A 709 -3.24 -14.91 -14.46
CA ASN A 709 -2.30 -14.02 -15.13
C ASN A 709 -2.95 -13.30 -16.34
N ALA A 710 -3.78 -13.98 -17.13
CA ALA A 710 -4.51 -13.34 -18.22
C ALA A 710 -5.49 -12.25 -17.71
N ALA A 711 -6.23 -12.52 -16.63
CA ALA A 711 -7.09 -11.52 -15.99
C ALA A 711 -6.29 -10.34 -15.39
N LEU A 712 -5.13 -10.62 -14.79
CA LEU A 712 -4.22 -9.57 -14.28
C LEU A 712 -3.63 -8.72 -15.41
N VAL A 713 -3.36 -9.30 -16.58
CA VAL A 713 -2.93 -8.58 -17.78
C VAL A 713 -4.03 -7.63 -18.26
N GLU A 714 -5.29 -8.07 -18.35
CA GLU A 714 -6.40 -7.16 -18.71
C GLU A 714 -6.57 -6.03 -17.69
N GLN A 715 -6.49 -6.33 -16.39
CA GLN A 715 -6.57 -5.33 -15.32
C GLN A 715 -5.40 -4.33 -15.37
N ALA A 716 -4.18 -4.80 -15.62
CA ALA A 716 -3.00 -3.95 -15.75
C ALA A 716 -3.03 -3.08 -17.01
N ALA A 717 -3.63 -3.57 -18.10
CA ALA A 717 -3.85 -2.78 -19.32
C ALA A 717 -4.82 -1.62 -19.04
N ALA A 718 -5.97 -1.91 -18.43
CA ALA A 718 -6.96 -0.89 -18.08
C ALA A 718 -6.43 0.14 -17.05
N ALA A 719 -5.64 -0.32 -16.07
CA ALA A 719 -4.97 0.57 -15.12
C ALA A 719 -3.92 1.47 -15.81
N GLY A 720 -3.16 0.91 -16.77
CA GLY A 720 -2.23 1.67 -17.60
C GLY A 720 -2.95 2.73 -18.44
N GLU A 721 -3.99 2.37 -19.18
CA GLU A 721 -4.77 3.31 -19.99
C GLU A 721 -5.35 4.46 -19.15
N SER A 722 -5.87 4.17 -17.95
CA SER A 722 -6.35 5.21 -17.03
C SER A 722 -5.24 6.11 -16.47
N LEU A 723 -4.02 5.59 -16.27
CA LEU A 723 -2.86 6.39 -15.86
C LEU A 723 -2.36 7.29 -17.01
N GLU A 724 -2.40 6.80 -18.26
CA GLU A 724 -2.07 7.62 -19.44
C GLU A 724 -3.08 8.76 -19.60
N GLU A 725 -4.39 8.47 -19.47
CA GLU A 725 -5.45 9.48 -19.50
C GLU A 725 -5.29 10.52 -18.36
N GLN A 726 -4.99 10.09 -17.14
CA GLN A 726 -4.77 11.00 -16.00
C GLN A 726 -3.53 11.88 -16.19
N ALA A 727 -2.42 11.31 -16.66
CA ALA A 727 -1.20 12.07 -16.97
C ALA A 727 -1.45 13.10 -18.09
N GLN A 728 -2.16 12.70 -19.15
CA GLN A 728 -2.51 13.58 -20.26
C GLN A 728 -3.42 14.75 -19.81
N ASN A 729 -4.42 14.47 -18.96
CA ASN A 729 -5.28 15.49 -18.35
C ASN A 729 -4.52 16.46 -17.42
N LEU A 730 -3.52 15.96 -16.68
CA LEU A 730 -2.64 16.80 -15.86
C LEU A 730 -1.80 17.73 -16.74
N VAL A 731 -1.18 17.21 -17.80
CA VAL A 731 -0.42 18.02 -18.78
C VAL A 731 -1.31 19.07 -19.42
N GLU A 732 -2.54 18.73 -19.85
CA GLU A 732 -3.46 19.72 -20.42
C GLU A 732 -3.84 20.80 -19.40
N THR A 733 -4.20 20.41 -18.18
CA THR A 733 -4.58 21.33 -17.10
C THR A 733 -3.44 22.30 -16.77
N VAL A 734 -2.21 21.77 -16.69
CA VAL A 734 -1.01 22.55 -16.40
C VAL A 734 -0.59 23.43 -17.58
N SER A 735 -0.80 23.00 -18.82
CA SER A 735 -0.45 23.78 -20.03
C SER A 735 -1.19 25.12 -20.16
N ARG A 736 -2.26 25.32 -19.39
CA ARG A 736 -2.97 26.60 -19.27
C ARG A 736 -2.15 27.67 -18.55
N PHE A 737 -1.20 27.26 -17.70
CA PHE A 737 -0.27 28.17 -17.05
C PHE A 737 0.90 28.49 -17.98
N LYS A 738 1.08 29.77 -18.29
CA LYS A 738 2.27 30.23 -18.99
C LYS A 738 3.41 30.33 -17.99
N VAL A 739 4.25 29.31 -17.98
CA VAL A 739 5.63 29.46 -17.54
C VAL A 739 6.44 30.00 -18.72
N ALA A 740 7.40 30.88 -18.46
CA ALA A 740 8.28 31.40 -19.50
C ALA A 740 8.99 30.20 -20.15
N ALA A 741 8.89 30.07 -21.47
CA ALA A 741 9.55 28.99 -22.17
C ALA A 741 11.06 29.07 -21.89
N ASP A 742 11.67 27.96 -21.49
CA ASP A 742 13.11 27.85 -21.37
C ASP A 742 13.75 28.13 -22.73
N SER A 743 14.25 29.35 -22.89
CA SER A 743 15.13 29.72 -23.99
C SER A 743 16.51 29.13 -23.68
N ASP A 744 16.94 28.18 -24.50
CA ASP A 744 18.28 27.61 -24.59
C ASP A 744 18.82 26.85 -23.38
N THR A 745 18.47 25.56 -23.30
CA THR A 745 19.40 24.50 -22.84
C THR A 745 19.51 23.34 -23.84
N SER A 746 19.40 23.62 -25.14
CA SER A 746 19.71 22.65 -26.20
C SER A 746 21.22 22.55 -26.52
N ASP A 747 22.07 22.48 -25.50
CA ASP A 747 23.49 22.14 -25.69
C ASP A 747 24.12 21.47 -24.46
N ASN A 748 23.73 20.21 -24.23
CA ASN A 748 24.55 19.26 -23.47
C ASN A 748 24.25 17.83 -23.96
N SER A 749 24.74 17.55 -25.16
CA SER A 749 24.79 16.21 -25.73
C SER A 749 25.79 15.34 -24.96
N PHE A 750 25.36 14.80 -23.82
CA PHE A 750 26.10 13.75 -23.13
C PHE A 750 26.17 12.51 -24.04
N CYS A 751 27.35 12.27 -24.61
CA CYS A 751 27.66 11.03 -25.33
C CYS A 751 27.49 9.82 -24.40
N LEU A 752 26.34 9.15 -24.48
CA LEU A 752 26.23 7.75 -24.09
C LEU A 752 26.62 6.88 -25.29
N ALA A 753 27.62 6.02 -25.06
CA ALA A 753 28.25 5.23 -26.10
C ALA A 753 27.26 4.24 -26.74
N SER A 754 27.39 4.10 -28.07
CA SER A 754 26.62 3.16 -28.88
C SER A 754 26.85 1.71 -28.48
N ILE A 755 25.76 0.97 -28.25
CA ILE A 755 25.72 -0.51 -28.22
C ILE A 755 24.77 -0.96 -29.37
N PRO A 756 25.11 -1.98 -30.17
CA PRO A 756 24.68 -2.01 -31.57
C PRO A 756 23.34 -2.71 -31.86
N GLN A 757 22.60 -2.17 -32.84
CA GLN A 757 21.48 -2.87 -33.49
C GLN A 757 21.96 -3.97 -34.46
N LYS A 758 21.63 -5.23 -34.15
CA LYS A 758 21.19 -6.34 -35.03
C LYS A 758 20.93 -7.55 -34.12
N ILE A 759 19.99 -8.46 -34.41
CA ILE A 759 19.74 -9.10 -35.70
C ILE A 759 18.23 -9.13 -36.01
N THR A 760 17.84 -8.55 -37.14
CA THR A 760 16.55 -8.87 -37.79
C THR A 760 16.72 -10.13 -38.64
N GLY A 761 16.13 -11.24 -38.20
CA GLY A 761 16.08 -12.48 -38.97
C GLY A 761 14.96 -12.44 -40.02
N THR A 762 15.31 -12.21 -41.29
CA THR A 762 14.37 -12.36 -42.40
C THR A 762 14.05 -13.83 -42.65
N GLY A 763 12.83 -14.27 -42.28
CA GLY A 763 12.31 -15.62 -42.48
C GLY A 763 11.06 -15.62 -43.36
N ALA A 764 11.13 -16.30 -44.50
CA ALA A 764 10.13 -16.37 -45.57
C ALA A 764 8.64 -16.42 -45.14
N GLY A 765 7.81 -15.64 -45.82
CA GLY A 765 6.37 -15.61 -45.58
C GLY A 765 5.66 -16.92 -45.95
N LYS A 766 4.68 -17.29 -45.13
CA LYS A 766 3.57 -18.18 -45.49
C LYS A 766 2.26 -17.55 -45.04
N ASN A 767 1.37 -17.27 -45.99
CA ASN A 767 -0.02 -16.95 -45.68
C ASN A 767 -0.68 -18.15 -45.01
N PHE A 768 -1.24 -17.93 -43.83
CA PHE A 768 -2.26 -18.79 -43.23
C PHE A 768 -3.42 -17.92 -42.73
N PRO A 769 -4.65 -18.46 -42.67
CA PRO A 769 -5.85 -17.64 -42.83
C PRO A 769 -6.19 -16.80 -41.60
N VAL A 770 -6.81 -15.65 -41.86
CA VAL A 770 -7.55 -14.88 -40.85
C VAL A 770 -8.61 -15.79 -40.23
N ILE A 771 -8.45 -16.17 -38.97
CA ILE A 771 -9.51 -16.86 -38.23
C ILE A 771 -10.61 -15.85 -37.97
N GLN A 772 -11.81 -16.24 -38.39
CA GLN A 772 -13.03 -15.45 -38.35
C GLN A 772 -13.41 -15.10 -36.90
N LYS A 773 -13.80 -13.84 -36.65
CA LYS A 773 -14.32 -13.40 -35.34
C LYS A 773 -15.38 -14.39 -34.85
N LEU A 774 -15.11 -15.07 -33.74
CA LEU A 774 -16.14 -15.77 -33.00
C LEU A 774 -17.12 -14.72 -32.47
N GLN A 775 -18.38 -14.79 -32.92
CA GLN A 775 -19.45 -14.04 -32.26
C GLN A 775 -19.72 -14.70 -30.91
N LEU A 776 -19.45 -13.98 -29.83
CA LEU A 776 -19.92 -14.34 -28.50
C LEU A 776 -21.46 -14.44 -28.56
N LEU A 777 -21.98 -15.64 -28.31
CA LEU A 777 -23.39 -15.83 -27.98
C LEU A 777 -23.63 -15.22 -26.58
N PRO A 778 -24.82 -14.64 -26.32
CA PRO A 778 -25.14 -14.10 -25.01
C PRO A 778 -25.12 -15.22 -23.96
N ILE A 779 -24.45 -14.95 -22.84
CA ILE A 779 -24.40 -15.85 -21.69
C ILE A 779 -25.80 -15.90 -21.06
N ASP A 780 -26.38 -17.09 -21.00
CA ASP A 780 -27.64 -17.32 -20.30
C ASP A 780 -27.36 -17.38 -18.78
N ASN A 781 -28.17 -16.69 -17.99
CA ASN A 781 -27.72 -16.15 -16.70
C ASN A 781 -28.30 -16.91 -15.49
N ASP A 782 -28.53 -18.23 -15.65
CA ASP A 782 -29.43 -19.03 -14.81
C ASP A 782 -28.79 -20.36 -14.31
N VAL A 783 -27.47 -20.36 -14.03
CA VAL A 783 -26.74 -21.52 -13.47
C VAL A 783 -25.98 -21.13 -12.20
N TRP A 784 -26.73 -20.74 -11.15
CA TRP A 784 -26.21 -20.45 -9.80
C TRP A 784 -27.12 -20.99 -8.67
N GLU A 785 -27.76 -22.15 -8.87
CA GLU A 785 -28.23 -23.00 -7.76
C GLU A 785 -27.66 -24.42 -7.91
N GLU A 786 -27.18 -24.97 -6.80
CA GLU A 786 -26.49 -26.27 -6.65
C GLU A 786 -25.14 -26.47 -7.39
N PHE A 787 -24.05 -25.97 -6.79
CA PHE A 787 -22.93 -26.83 -6.34
C PHE A 787 -22.08 -26.17 -5.23
#